data_AF-A0A734CHA4-F1
#
_entry.id   AF-A0A734CHA4-F1
#
_cell.length_a   1.000
_cell.length_b   1.000
_cell.length_c   1.000
_cell.angle_alpha   90.00
_cell.angle_beta   90.00
_cell.angle_gamma   90.00
#
_symmetry.space_group_name_H-M   'P 1'
#
loop_
_entity.id
_entity.type
_entity.pdbx_description
1 polymer ?
#
loop_
_entity_poly.entity_id
_entity_poly.type
_entity_poly.pdbx_seq_one_letter_code
_entity_poly.pdbx_strand_id
1 'polypeptide(L)'
;MSGTNPVFLVRKAKKSSGQKDAVLWYSDDFEAANATLDYLLIKSGAKLKDYFKAVATNFPVVNELPPEGELSLTFCDYYQLAKDNMTWTQIPGVTLPSSEAAAAARQHIVDGVDTETGEVLEDHTENFGNESNSPAQATAPAPELTVVATMPLRHRVLAQYIGEGEYLYHIDASQKKEILRLEMDTDNSYVQNLILAAENVEPFKKAIEHDIHKAVNAYKQVFPVDGKVPELCTTIKFFKEWFSAEHINRGLLVKEWAERLKNKPAPVKKTGPHKVIVDDVNKPERPRRSEKPTHRTINYELACGFCEELDLNNLRPAMDFAKRIIAEDREDWKRMSMTVGIIPDIKGYDRQTIIDLVRKAPKAVHNGNHDLRRTWCESFLAVHGVRDPDWYEYVPDNTPTTHEENAARLRQAGKCLRDIEAGRFQCDEEKPQPTGEMADEPATPEAVEQDTTEHHPDPQPLENEPPVSQTEAGYQKIRAELHEARKNIPPKNPVDVGKQLAAARGEYVEGISDPNDPKWVKTETSQPTTEPELVKNVGNGIFDVSALMQNSSTHGTETNPETTSNVQVQKADSDEKQAGDAVQAGEGDLGTGKEAVTVENQNQAETHQNNDSVSQSEPEAQQNVPESQQEEPEAAWPEYFEPGRYEGVPNEVYHAANGISSTQVKDARVSLMYFNARHVEKTIVKERSPVLDMGNLVHALALQPENLEAEFSVEPEIPEGAFTTTATLREFIDAHNASLPALLSADDIKALLEEYNATLPSQMPLGASVDETYASYEQLPEEFQRIENGTKHTATAMKACIKEYNATLPAPVKTSGSRDALLEQLAIINPDLVAQEAQKSSPLKVSGTKADLIQAVKSVNPAAVFADELLDAWRENTEGKVLVTRQQLSTALNIQKALLEHPTAGKLLTHPSRAVEVSYFGIDEETGLEVRVRPDLELDMGGLRIGADLKTISMWNIKQEGLRAKLHREIIDRDYHLSAAMYCETAALDQFFWIFVNKDENYHWVAIIEASTELLELGMLEYRKTMRAIANGFDTGEWPAPITEDYTDELNDFDVRRLEALRVQA
;
A
#
# COMPACT_ATOMS: atom_id res chain seq x y z
N MET A 1 -10.26 -3.68 -16.94
CA MET A 1 -10.42 -2.21 -16.89
C MET A 1 -11.10 -1.90 -15.57
N SER A 2 -10.63 -0.89 -14.85
CA SER A 2 -11.36 -0.30 -13.71
C SER A 2 -12.62 0.41 -14.21
N GLY A 3 -13.60 0.60 -13.32
CA GLY A 3 -14.90 1.22 -13.61
C GLY A 3 -15.13 2.51 -12.81
N THR A 4 -14.09 3.30 -12.61
CA THR A 4 -14.16 4.63 -11.99
C THR A 4 -14.75 5.63 -12.99
N ASN A 5 -15.81 6.35 -12.60
CA ASN A 5 -16.32 7.47 -13.39
C ASN A 5 -15.34 8.66 -13.26
N PRO A 6 -15.01 9.36 -14.35
CA PRO A 6 -14.02 10.44 -14.29
C PRO A 6 -14.54 11.65 -13.51
N VAL A 7 -13.70 12.13 -12.60
CA VAL A 7 -13.98 13.25 -11.70
C VAL A 7 -13.44 14.54 -12.33
N PHE A 8 -14.30 15.56 -12.50
CA PHE A 8 -13.92 16.88 -13.01
C PHE A 8 -13.92 17.91 -11.87
N LEU A 9 -12.75 18.43 -11.53
CA LEU A 9 -12.50 19.30 -10.38
C LEU A 9 -12.19 20.73 -10.78
N VAL A 10 -12.75 21.69 -10.05
CA VAL A 10 -12.41 23.12 -10.15
C VAL A 10 -11.99 23.70 -8.81
N ARG A 11 -10.98 24.57 -8.83
CA ARG A 11 -10.61 25.47 -7.74
C ARG A 11 -10.68 26.90 -8.22
N LYS A 12 -11.65 27.65 -7.68
CA LYS A 12 -11.78 29.07 -7.94
C LYS A 12 -10.70 29.86 -7.18
N ALA A 13 -10.10 30.83 -7.83
CA ALA A 13 -9.13 31.74 -7.24
C ALA A 13 -9.83 32.79 -6.37
N LYS A 14 -9.15 33.25 -5.32
CA LYS A 14 -9.63 34.40 -4.53
C LYS A 14 -9.31 35.67 -5.30
N LYS A 15 -10.29 36.54 -5.50
CA LYS A 15 -10.14 37.82 -6.23
C LYS A 15 -8.99 38.71 -5.72
N SER A 16 -8.60 38.57 -4.47
CA SER A 16 -7.45 39.26 -3.85
C SER A 16 -6.07 38.73 -4.26
N SER A 17 -5.99 37.62 -5.01
CA SER A 17 -4.74 36.98 -5.44
C SER A 17 -4.27 37.38 -6.85
N GLY A 18 -5.20 37.82 -7.70
CA GLY A 18 -4.94 38.06 -9.13
C GLY A 18 -4.74 36.80 -9.98
N GLN A 19 -4.92 35.60 -9.42
CA GLN A 19 -4.75 34.33 -10.14
C GLN A 19 -5.99 33.94 -10.95
N LYS A 20 -5.83 33.07 -11.96
CA LYS A 20 -6.93 32.44 -12.71
C LYS A 20 -7.51 31.24 -11.97
N ASP A 21 -8.79 30.96 -12.20
CA ASP A 21 -9.44 29.72 -11.78
C ASP A 21 -8.77 28.50 -12.43
N ALA A 22 -8.76 27.37 -11.73
CA ALA A 22 -7.95 26.21 -12.06
C ALA A 22 -8.78 24.93 -12.14
N VAL A 23 -8.47 24.07 -13.11
CA VAL A 23 -9.31 22.92 -13.49
C VAL A 23 -8.45 21.69 -13.78
N LEU A 24 -8.93 20.51 -13.38
CA LEU A 24 -8.30 19.20 -13.62
C LEU A 24 -9.38 18.13 -13.76
N TRP A 25 -9.13 17.09 -14.54
CA TRP A 25 -9.93 15.86 -14.47
C TRP A 25 -9.08 14.58 -14.50
N TYR A 26 -9.65 13.50 -13.96
CA TYR A 26 -8.96 12.21 -13.79
C TYR A 26 -9.97 11.06 -13.69
N SER A 27 -9.64 9.88 -14.24
CA SER A 27 -10.45 8.64 -14.14
C SER A 27 -10.18 7.83 -12.86
N ASP A 28 -10.00 8.52 -11.74
CA ASP A 28 -9.65 7.97 -10.42
C ASP A 28 -10.49 8.66 -9.33
N ASP A 29 -10.29 8.35 -8.05
CA ASP A 29 -11.10 8.90 -6.97
C ASP A 29 -10.93 10.43 -6.74
N PHE A 30 -11.87 11.01 -5.97
CA PHE A 30 -11.92 12.45 -5.71
C PHE A 30 -10.69 12.93 -4.91
N GLU A 31 -10.23 12.14 -3.96
CA GLU A 31 -9.09 12.42 -3.09
C GLU A 31 -7.79 12.46 -3.90
N ALA A 32 -7.54 11.47 -4.76
CA ALA A 32 -6.40 11.38 -5.66
C ALA A 32 -6.41 12.51 -6.72
N ALA A 33 -7.56 12.76 -7.35
CA ALA A 33 -7.72 13.88 -8.29
C ALA A 33 -7.50 15.24 -7.58
N ASN A 34 -8.02 15.43 -6.37
CA ASN A 34 -7.88 16.66 -5.60
C ASN A 34 -6.44 16.89 -5.10
N ALA A 35 -5.75 15.84 -4.65
CA ALA A 35 -4.34 15.88 -4.29
C ALA A 35 -3.47 16.23 -5.52
N THR A 36 -3.81 15.70 -6.69
CA THR A 36 -3.14 16.02 -7.97
C THR A 36 -3.38 17.48 -8.36
N LEU A 37 -4.60 17.99 -8.25
CA LEU A 37 -4.93 19.40 -8.49
C LEU A 37 -4.18 20.34 -7.54
N ASP A 38 -4.07 19.98 -6.25
CA ASP A 38 -3.29 20.74 -5.27
C ASP A 38 -1.79 20.72 -5.58
N TYR A 39 -1.22 19.57 -5.91
CA TYR A 39 0.20 19.45 -6.30
C TYR A 39 0.51 20.30 -7.54
N LEU A 40 -0.33 20.23 -8.59
CA LEU A 40 -0.12 20.99 -9.82
C LEU A 40 -0.31 22.50 -9.61
N LEU A 41 -1.24 22.92 -8.74
CA LEU A 41 -1.38 24.32 -8.34
C LEU A 41 -0.16 24.85 -7.56
N ILE A 42 0.43 24.04 -6.66
CA ILE A 42 1.69 24.42 -6.00
C ILE A 42 2.82 24.51 -7.03
N LYS A 43 2.88 23.56 -7.97
CA LYS A 43 3.92 23.44 -8.99
C LYS A 43 3.91 24.58 -10.02
N SER A 44 2.73 25.15 -10.32
CA SER A 44 2.62 26.36 -11.15
C SER A 44 3.01 27.66 -10.41
N GLY A 45 3.39 27.57 -9.12
CA GLY A 45 3.78 28.70 -8.27
C GLY A 45 2.62 29.40 -7.57
N ALA A 46 1.39 28.94 -7.80
CA ALA A 46 0.22 29.35 -7.02
C ALA A 46 0.29 28.79 -5.59
N LYS A 47 -0.31 29.50 -4.63
CA LYS A 47 -0.36 29.06 -3.22
C LYS A 47 -1.78 28.61 -2.93
N LEU A 48 -1.98 27.40 -2.39
CA LEU A 48 -3.30 26.87 -2.03
C LEU A 48 -4.21 27.86 -1.29
N LYS A 49 -3.63 28.62 -0.35
CA LYS A 49 -4.36 29.63 0.44
C LYS A 49 -4.98 30.75 -0.40
N ASP A 50 -4.49 30.98 -1.61
CA ASP A 50 -4.96 32.00 -2.55
C ASP A 50 -6.13 31.48 -3.41
N TYR A 51 -6.47 30.18 -3.28
CA TYR A 51 -7.62 29.50 -3.89
C TYR A 51 -8.65 29.08 -2.83
N PHE A 52 -9.83 28.66 -3.28
CA PHE A 52 -10.80 27.91 -2.48
C PHE A 52 -10.52 26.39 -2.55
N LYS A 53 -11.25 25.59 -1.75
CA LYS A 53 -11.21 24.12 -1.85
C LYS A 53 -11.69 23.66 -3.24
N ALA A 54 -11.28 22.46 -3.66
CA ALA A 54 -11.84 21.86 -4.87
C ALA A 54 -13.34 21.60 -4.71
N VAL A 55 -14.04 21.74 -5.82
CA VAL A 55 -15.44 21.32 -6.00
C VAL A 55 -15.47 20.37 -7.19
N ALA A 56 -16.05 19.19 -7.02
CA ALA A 56 -16.40 18.34 -8.15
C ALA A 56 -17.64 18.90 -8.85
N THR A 57 -17.59 18.94 -10.18
CA THR A 57 -18.67 19.44 -11.04
C THR A 57 -19.09 18.35 -12.01
N ASN A 58 -20.20 18.54 -12.72
CA ASN A 58 -20.58 17.64 -13.80
C ASN A 58 -19.48 17.66 -14.88
N PHE A 59 -19.11 16.50 -15.39
CA PHE A 59 -18.06 16.37 -16.40
C PHE A 59 -18.49 17.05 -17.72
N PRO A 60 -17.79 18.09 -18.21
CA PRO A 60 -18.13 18.74 -19.47
C PRO A 60 -17.71 17.85 -20.65
N VAL A 61 -18.57 17.77 -21.67
CA VAL A 61 -18.33 16.95 -22.88
C VAL A 61 -18.02 17.88 -24.05
N VAL A 62 -16.81 18.43 -24.06
CA VAL A 62 -16.32 19.44 -25.02
C VAL A 62 -14.97 19.00 -25.60
N ASN A 63 -14.57 19.49 -26.77
CA ASN A 63 -13.33 19.02 -27.42
C ASN A 63 -12.07 19.63 -26.77
N GLU A 64 -12.24 20.74 -26.05
CA GLU A 64 -11.22 21.59 -25.44
C GLU A 64 -10.96 21.22 -23.97
N LEU A 65 -11.37 20.02 -23.56
CA LEU A 65 -10.93 19.40 -22.33
C LEU A 65 -9.39 19.38 -22.29
N PRO A 66 -8.74 19.75 -21.18
CA PRO A 66 -7.31 19.48 -21.04
C PRO A 66 -7.05 17.97 -21.06
N PRO A 67 -5.83 17.52 -21.35
CA PRO A 67 -5.46 16.11 -21.18
C PRO A 67 -5.72 15.62 -19.76
N GLU A 68 -6.02 14.33 -19.63
CA GLU A 68 -6.26 13.69 -18.33
C GLU A 68 -5.05 13.87 -17.41
N GLY A 69 -5.27 14.40 -16.20
CA GLY A 69 -4.19 14.71 -15.27
C GLY A 69 -3.40 16.01 -15.54
N GLU A 70 -3.75 16.81 -16.56
CA GLU A 70 -3.14 18.11 -16.80
C GLU A 70 -3.96 19.28 -16.21
N LEU A 71 -3.25 20.22 -15.56
CA LEU A 71 -3.84 21.42 -14.97
C LEU A 71 -4.15 22.45 -16.05
N SER A 72 -5.44 22.73 -16.28
CA SER A 72 -5.84 23.89 -17.07
C SER A 72 -6.03 25.12 -16.18
N LEU A 73 -5.41 26.23 -16.59
CA LEU A 73 -5.68 27.58 -16.09
C LEU A 73 -6.43 28.43 -17.13
N THR A 74 -6.76 27.84 -18.29
CA THR A 74 -7.40 28.54 -19.41
C THR A 74 -8.78 28.01 -19.75
N PHE A 75 -9.14 26.79 -19.34
CA PHE A 75 -10.49 26.23 -19.53
C PHE A 75 -11.59 27.16 -18.95
N CYS A 76 -11.31 27.85 -17.84
CA CYS A 76 -12.20 28.85 -17.23
C CYS A 76 -12.20 30.24 -17.91
N ASP A 77 -11.30 30.50 -18.87
CA ASP A 77 -11.42 31.67 -19.74
C ASP A 77 -12.49 31.45 -20.83
N TYR A 78 -12.93 30.21 -21.01
CA TYR A 78 -13.80 29.73 -22.07
C TYR A 78 -15.14 29.26 -21.46
N TYR A 79 -15.09 28.18 -20.69
CA TYR A 79 -16.26 27.64 -20.03
C TYR A 79 -16.46 28.31 -18.67
N GLN A 80 -17.67 28.82 -18.42
CA GLN A 80 -18.11 29.30 -17.12
C GLN A 80 -19.13 28.34 -16.50
N LEU A 81 -19.15 28.26 -15.17
CA LEU A 81 -20.18 27.51 -14.46
C LEU A 81 -21.53 28.23 -14.52
N ALA A 82 -22.57 27.47 -14.83
CA ALA A 82 -23.96 27.91 -14.81
C ALA A 82 -24.43 28.22 -13.37
N LYS A 83 -25.67 28.72 -13.26
CA LYS A 83 -26.25 29.17 -11.97
C LYS A 83 -26.44 28.04 -10.94
N ASP A 84 -26.33 26.79 -11.35
CA ASP A 84 -26.33 25.61 -10.47
C ASP A 84 -24.98 25.37 -9.76
N ASN A 85 -23.89 26.02 -10.22
CA ASN A 85 -22.50 25.77 -9.84
C ASN A 85 -22.01 24.33 -10.11
N MET A 86 -22.72 23.57 -10.95
CA MET A 86 -22.40 22.17 -11.28
C MET A 86 -22.21 21.93 -12.78
N THR A 87 -22.88 22.69 -13.64
CA THR A 87 -22.84 22.48 -15.10
C THR A 87 -22.03 23.58 -15.79
N TRP A 88 -21.14 23.20 -16.70
CA TRP A 88 -20.34 24.13 -17.49
C TRP A 88 -21.07 24.57 -18.76
N THR A 89 -20.87 25.83 -19.14
CA THR A 89 -21.38 26.44 -20.37
C THR A 89 -20.34 27.41 -20.92
N GLN A 90 -20.10 27.37 -22.23
CA GLN A 90 -19.34 28.36 -23.00
C GLN A 90 -19.63 29.82 -22.58
N ILE A 91 -18.63 30.72 -22.64
CA ILE A 91 -18.83 32.16 -22.58
C ILE A 91 -19.22 32.68 -23.98
N PRO A 92 -20.41 33.26 -24.18
CA PRO A 92 -20.85 33.67 -25.51
C PRO A 92 -19.96 34.76 -26.12
N GLY A 93 -19.25 34.42 -27.20
CA GLY A 93 -18.47 35.37 -28.01
C GLY A 93 -16.94 35.26 -27.90
N VAL A 94 -16.40 34.26 -27.22
CA VAL A 94 -14.98 33.84 -27.34
C VAL A 94 -14.88 32.74 -28.44
N THR A 95 -13.68 32.34 -28.90
CA THR A 95 -13.47 31.60 -30.17
C THR A 95 -12.48 30.44 -30.05
N LEU A 96 -12.85 29.21 -30.46
CA LEU A 96 -12.07 27.95 -30.28
C LEU A 96 -10.59 27.99 -30.76
N PRO A 97 -9.64 27.31 -30.07
CA PRO A 97 -8.22 27.24 -30.42
C PRO A 97 -7.98 25.96 -31.22
N SER A 98 -8.58 25.86 -32.40
CA SER A 98 -8.50 24.65 -33.22
C SER A 98 -7.97 24.92 -34.62
N SER A 99 -6.92 24.16 -34.98
CA SER A 99 -6.48 23.87 -36.35
C SER A 99 -5.84 25.01 -37.19
N GLU A 100 -4.56 25.29 -36.94
CA GLU A 100 -3.68 25.84 -38.00
C GLU A 100 -3.67 24.93 -39.26
N ALA A 101 -3.85 23.62 -39.08
CA ALA A 101 -3.97 22.64 -40.16
C ALA A 101 -5.16 22.90 -41.09
N ALA A 102 -6.35 23.22 -40.56
CA ALA A 102 -7.52 23.53 -41.39
C ALA A 102 -7.45 24.94 -42.00
N ALA A 103 -6.68 25.85 -41.38
CA ALA A 103 -6.33 27.13 -42.00
C ALA A 103 -5.41 26.94 -43.20
N ALA A 104 -4.40 26.06 -43.11
CA ALA A 104 -3.50 25.73 -44.22
C ALA A 104 -4.24 25.08 -45.39
N ALA A 105 -5.11 24.09 -45.13
CA ALA A 105 -5.92 23.42 -46.15
C ALA A 105 -6.83 24.38 -46.96
N ARG A 106 -7.15 25.57 -46.40
CA ARG A 106 -7.98 26.60 -47.05
C ARG A 106 -7.19 27.62 -47.88
N GLN A 107 -5.86 27.57 -47.90
CA GLN A 107 -5.03 28.54 -48.64
C GLN A 107 -4.75 28.14 -50.11
N HIS A 108 -4.99 26.89 -50.48
CA HIS A 108 -4.63 26.33 -51.80
C HIS A 108 -5.78 26.24 -52.81
N ILE A 109 -7.01 26.55 -52.39
CA ILE A 109 -8.21 26.56 -53.23
C ILE A 109 -8.57 28.01 -53.58
N VAL A 110 -8.57 28.35 -54.86
CA VAL A 110 -9.00 29.67 -55.37
C VAL A 110 -10.00 29.46 -56.51
N ASP A 111 -11.13 30.17 -56.45
CA ASP A 111 -12.21 30.12 -57.45
C ASP A 111 -12.68 28.71 -57.86
N GLY A 112 -12.65 27.76 -56.91
CA GLY A 112 -13.11 26.37 -57.12
C GLY A 112 -12.12 25.43 -57.80
N VAL A 113 -10.86 25.85 -57.97
CA VAL A 113 -9.79 25.05 -58.56
C VAL A 113 -8.67 24.84 -57.54
N ASP A 114 -8.16 23.61 -57.44
CA ASP A 114 -6.97 23.30 -56.65
C ASP A 114 -5.69 23.71 -57.40
N THR A 115 -4.81 24.44 -56.72
CA THR A 115 -3.68 25.12 -57.37
C THR A 115 -2.41 24.26 -57.54
N GLU A 116 -2.33 23.06 -56.95
CA GLU A 116 -1.23 22.12 -57.18
C GLU A 116 -1.59 21.00 -58.18
N THR A 117 -2.81 20.47 -58.09
CA THR A 117 -3.29 19.35 -58.92
C THR A 117 -3.94 19.81 -60.21
N GLY A 118 -4.57 21.00 -60.21
CA GLY A 118 -5.29 21.54 -61.37
C GLY A 118 -6.63 20.85 -61.66
N GLU A 119 -7.16 20.05 -60.75
CA GLU A 119 -8.52 19.50 -60.90
C GLU A 119 -9.58 20.59 -60.68
N VAL A 120 -10.58 20.60 -61.58
CA VAL A 120 -11.78 21.44 -61.48
C VAL A 120 -12.89 20.60 -60.88
N LEU A 121 -13.42 21.00 -59.73
CA LEU A 121 -14.56 20.33 -59.12
C LEU A 121 -15.85 20.75 -59.83
N GLU A 122 -16.29 19.95 -60.82
CA GLU A 122 -17.54 20.20 -61.54
C GLU A 122 -18.76 20.01 -60.62
N ASP A 123 -19.37 21.12 -60.22
CA ASP A 123 -20.67 21.15 -59.56
C ASP A 123 -21.79 20.86 -60.58
N HIS A 124 -22.59 19.84 -60.31
CA HIS A 124 -23.75 19.46 -61.12
C HIS A 124 -25.03 19.58 -60.29
N THR A 125 -25.49 20.83 -60.20
CA THR A 125 -26.77 21.24 -59.64
C THR A 125 -27.97 20.81 -60.49
N GLU A 126 -29.04 20.32 -59.85
CA GLU A 126 -30.44 20.48 -60.27
C GLU A 126 -31.39 20.24 -59.06
N ASN A 127 -32.55 20.89 -58.89
CA ASN A 127 -33.01 22.23 -59.32
C ASN A 127 -34.31 22.63 -58.55
N PHE A 128 -34.67 23.92 -58.56
CA PHE A 128 -35.95 24.57 -58.12
C PHE A 128 -36.30 24.59 -56.61
N GLY A 129 -36.64 25.72 -55.95
CA GLY A 129 -36.43 27.15 -56.28
C GLY A 129 -37.71 28.03 -56.26
N ASN A 130 -37.63 29.24 -55.67
CA ASN A 130 -38.05 30.54 -56.26
C ASN A 130 -37.65 31.75 -55.37
N GLU A 131 -37.65 32.98 -55.92
CA GLU A 131 -37.06 34.20 -55.33
C GLU A 131 -38.04 35.12 -54.57
N SER A 132 -37.55 35.92 -53.61
CA SER A 132 -37.92 37.36 -53.42
C SER A 132 -37.17 38.08 -52.26
N ASN A 133 -36.28 39.01 -52.62
CA ASN A 133 -35.79 40.20 -51.86
C ASN A 133 -35.50 40.14 -50.33
N SER A 134 -34.20 40.33 -50.03
CA SER A 134 -33.47 40.85 -48.84
C SER A 134 -34.22 41.54 -47.66
N PRO A 135 -33.63 41.59 -46.43
CA PRO A 135 -32.25 41.22 -46.07
C PRO A 135 -32.08 40.39 -44.76
N ALA A 136 -31.50 39.18 -44.85
CA ALA A 136 -30.75 38.55 -43.76
C ALA A 136 -29.92 37.34 -44.25
N GLN A 137 -28.66 37.25 -43.83
CA GLN A 137 -27.88 36.01 -43.68
C GLN A 137 -27.17 36.16 -42.33
N ALA A 138 -27.60 35.54 -41.22
CA ALA A 138 -28.14 34.19 -41.01
C ALA A 138 -27.05 33.11 -41.15
N THR A 139 -26.82 32.43 -40.04
CA THR A 139 -25.88 31.32 -39.83
C THR A 139 -26.09 30.20 -40.84
N ALA A 140 -24.99 29.59 -41.29
CA ALA A 140 -25.07 28.26 -41.88
C ALA A 140 -25.58 27.26 -40.81
N PRO A 141 -26.40 26.25 -41.18
CA PRO A 141 -26.79 25.21 -40.25
C PRO A 141 -25.56 24.41 -39.80
N ALA A 142 -25.56 23.97 -38.54
CA ALA A 142 -24.50 23.14 -37.99
C ALA A 142 -24.41 21.79 -38.75
N PRO A 143 -23.20 21.21 -38.92
CA PRO A 143 -23.05 19.93 -39.59
C PRO A 143 -23.75 18.81 -38.81
N GLU A 144 -24.43 17.90 -39.53
CA GLU A 144 -25.10 16.75 -38.91
C GLU A 144 -24.05 15.72 -38.46
N LEU A 145 -23.72 15.74 -37.16
CA LEU A 145 -22.69 14.91 -36.55
C LEU A 145 -23.25 13.55 -36.10
N THR A 146 -22.73 12.46 -36.66
CA THR A 146 -23.00 11.09 -36.21
C THR A 146 -21.98 10.68 -35.15
N VAL A 147 -22.44 10.26 -33.96
CA VAL A 147 -21.58 9.72 -32.89
C VAL A 147 -20.90 8.43 -33.37
N VAL A 148 -19.57 8.37 -33.37
CA VAL A 148 -18.83 7.21 -33.91
C VAL A 148 -19.13 5.93 -33.12
N ALA A 149 -19.20 6.02 -31.79
CA ALA A 149 -19.40 4.86 -30.92
C ALA A 149 -20.73 4.11 -31.12
N THR A 150 -21.74 4.70 -31.78
CA THR A 150 -23.02 4.03 -32.09
C THR A 150 -22.99 3.23 -33.40
N MET A 151 -21.92 3.36 -34.19
CA MET A 151 -21.79 2.72 -35.50
C MET A 151 -21.31 1.25 -35.39
N PRO A 152 -21.45 0.42 -36.44
CA PRO A 152 -20.85 -0.90 -36.49
C PRO A 152 -19.32 -0.86 -36.32
N LEU A 153 -18.72 -1.91 -35.74
CA LEU A 153 -17.27 -2.00 -35.46
C LEU A 153 -16.39 -1.58 -36.65
N ARG A 154 -16.77 -1.95 -37.87
CA ARG A 154 -16.04 -1.63 -39.11
C ARG A 154 -16.01 -0.13 -39.39
N HIS A 155 -17.16 0.52 -39.24
CA HIS A 155 -17.29 1.98 -39.39
C HIS A 155 -16.54 2.72 -38.27
N ARG A 156 -16.53 2.19 -37.05
CA ARG A 156 -15.73 2.71 -35.92
C ARG A 156 -14.22 2.67 -36.21
N VAL A 157 -13.73 1.50 -36.63
CA VAL A 157 -12.33 1.32 -37.09
C VAL A 157 -11.99 2.25 -38.27
N LEU A 158 -12.91 2.45 -39.21
CA LEU A 158 -12.71 3.36 -40.35
C LEU A 158 -12.76 4.84 -39.96
N ALA A 159 -13.60 5.25 -39.01
CA ALA A 159 -13.62 6.62 -38.49
C ALA A 159 -12.27 6.99 -37.86
N GLN A 160 -11.73 6.13 -36.98
CA GLN A 160 -10.40 6.35 -36.41
C GLN A 160 -9.26 6.19 -37.44
N TYR A 161 -9.52 5.60 -38.61
CA TYR A 161 -8.54 5.52 -39.71
C TYR A 161 -8.46 6.85 -40.48
N ILE A 162 -9.61 7.48 -40.78
CA ILE A 162 -9.67 8.78 -41.48
C ILE A 162 -9.35 9.98 -40.58
N GLY A 163 -9.37 9.83 -39.25
CA GLY A 163 -8.99 10.89 -38.31
C GLY A 163 -7.52 11.33 -38.33
N GLU A 164 -6.70 10.78 -39.24
CA GLU A 164 -5.27 11.10 -39.49
C GLU A 164 -4.28 10.91 -38.32
N GLY A 165 -4.76 10.83 -37.09
CA GLY A 165 -3.99 10.83 -35.85
C GLY A 165 -4.85 11.30 -34.67
N GLU A 166 -5.85 12.14 -34.95
CA GLU A 166 -6.83 12.65 -34.01
C GLU A 166 -7.95 11.65 -33.69
N TYR A 167 -8.56 11.82 -32.52
CA TYR A 167 -9.63 10.96 -32.04
C TYR A 167 -11.00 11.48 -32.50
N LEU A 168 -11.71 10.71 -33.34
CA LEU A 168 -13.05 11.10 -33.80
C LEU A 168 -14.13 10.59 -32.83
N TYR A 169 -14.66 11.50 -32.01
CA TYR A 169 -15.91 11.27 -31.26
C TYR A 169 -17.14 11.25 -32.17
N HIS A 170 -17.11 12.11 -33.20
CA HIS A 170 -18.17 12.34 -34.15
C HIS A 170 -17.61 12.34 -35.58
N ILE A 171 -18.49 12.07 -36.55
CA ILE A 171 -18.21 12.27 -37.98
C ILE A 171 -19.32 13.08 -38.65
N ASP A 172 -18.96 13.95 -39.59
CA ASP A 172 -19.92 14.64 -40.45
C ASP A 172 -20.40 13.75 -41.63
N ALA A 173 -21.36 14.25 -42.41
CA ALA A 173 -21.92 13.54 -43.56
C ALA A 173 -20.90 13.23 -44.69
N SER A 174 -19.84 14.03 -44.83
CA SER A 174 -18.76 13.81 -45.81
C SER A 174 -17.81 12.71 -45.33
N GLN A 175 -17.36 12.79 -44.08
CA GLN A 175 -16.56 11.75 -43.41
C GLN A 175 -17.30 10.39 -43.40
N LYS A 176 -18.61 10.40 -43.13
CA LYS A 176 -19.49 9.23 -43.18
C LYS A 176 -19.60 8.63 -44.59
N LYS A 177 -19.62 9.48 -45.63
CA LYS A 177 -19.59 9.05 -47.04
C LYS A 177 -18.24 8.42 -47.42
N GLU A 178 -17.13 8.97 -46.94
CA GLU A 178 -15.79 8.39 -47.17
C GLU A 178 -15.59 7.07 -46.39
N ILE A 179 -16.11 6.94 -45.18
CA ILE A 179 -16.14 5.65 -44.45
C ILE A 179 -16.90 4.58 -45.24
N LEU A 180 -18.08 4.90 -45.78
CA LEU A 180 -18.85 3.97 -46.61
C LEU A 180 -18.10 3.59 -47.89
N ARG A 181 -17.42 4.55 -48.54
CA ARG A 181 -16.54 4.31 -49.68
C ARG A 181 -15.39 3.36 -49.31
N LEU A 182 -14.72 3.57 -48.19
CA LEU A 182 -13.60 2.76 -47.72
C LEU A 182 -14.01 1.35 -47.27
N GLU A 183 -15.24 1.13 -46.80
CA GLU A 183 -15.74 -0.24 -46.57
C GLU A 183 -16.06 -0.95 -47.90
N MET A 184 -16.62 -0.22 -48.88
CA MET A 184 -16.95 -0.75 -50.20
C MET A 184 -15.74 -0.94 -51.13
N ASP A 185 -14.62 -0.27 -50.87
CA ASP A 185 -13.36 -0.46 -51.60
C ASP A 185 -12.69 -1.78 -51.20
N THR A 186 -13.07 -2.85 -51.88
CA THR A 186 -12.48 -4.19 -51.70
C THR A 186 -11.07 -4.33 -52.27
N ASP A 187 -10.64 -3.40 -53.12
CA ASP A 187 -9.32 -3.45 -53.78
C ASP A 187 -8.24 -2.85 -52.87
N ASN A 188 -8.61 -1.94 -51.96
CA ASN A 188 -7.76 -1.41 -50.89
C ASN A 188 -7.44 -2.46 -49.82
N SER A 189 -6.52 -3.37 -50.19
CA SER A 189 -6.04 -4.47 -49.37
C SER A 189 -5.43 -4.04 -48.02
N TYR A 190 -4.97 -2.80 -47.90
CA TYR A 190 -4.43 -2.25 -46.65
C TYR A 190 -5.55 -2.01 -45.62
N VAL A 191 -6.64 -1.37 -46.05
CA VAL A 191 -7.83 -1.09 -45.23
C VAL A 191 -8.62 -2.37 -44.98
N GLN A 192 -8.81 -3.21 -45.99
CA GLN A 192 -9.50 -4.49 -45.81
C GLN A 192 -8.76 -5.41 -44.81
N ASN A 193 -7.42 -5.45 -44.82
CA ASN A 193 -6.66 -6.22 -43.82
C ASN A 193 -6.76 -5.65 -42.39
N LEU A 194 -6.98 -4.34 -42.22
CA LEU A 194 -7.27 -3.72 -40.92
C LEU A 194 -8.65 -4.16 -40.40
N ILE A 195 -9.69 -4.02 -41.23
CA ILE A 195 -11.07 -4.41 -40.89
C ILE A 195 -11.15 -5.91 -40.56
N LEU A 196 -10.57 -6.76 -41.42
CA LEU A 196 -10.54 -8.20 -41.21
C LEU A 196 -9.77 -8.61 -39.94
N ALA A 197 -8.71 -7.90 -39.58
CA ALA A 197 -7.98 -8.19 -38.35
C ALA A 197 -8.76 -7.76 -37.09
N ALA A 198 -9.45 -6.62 -37.12
CA ALA A 198 -10.33 -6.19 -36.03
C ALA A 198 -11.47 -7.19 -35.79
N GLU A 199 -12.04 -7.76 -36.85
CA GLU A 199 -13.09 -8.78 -36.79
C GLU A 199 -12.61 -10.15 -36.24
N ASN A 200 -11.31 -10.46 -36.37
CA ASN A 200 -10.69 -11.75 -36.03
C ASN A 200 -9.82 -11.75 -34.75
N VAL A 201 -9.63 -10.59 -34.12
CA VAL A 201 -8.89 -10.44 -32.85
C VAL A 201 -9.89 -10.06 -31.76
N GLU A 202 -10.34 -11.04 -30.97
CA GLU A 202 -11.36 -10.88 -29.93
C GLU A 202 -11.15 -9.68 -28.97
N PRO A 203 -9.93 -9.39 -28.47
CA PRO A 203 -9.67 -8.17 -27.70
C PRO A 203 -9.96 -6.86 -28.46
N PHE A 204 -9.74 -6.83 -29.77
CA PHE A 204 -10.03 -5.68 -30.64
C PHE A 204 -11.54 -5.60 -30.95
N LYS A 205 -12.17 -6.75 -31.24
CA LYS A 205 -13.62 -6.85 -31.46
C LYS A 205 -14.46 -6.37 -30.26
N LYS A 206 -13.88 -6.44 -29.06
CA LYS A 206 -14.48 -6.01 -27.78
C LYS A 206 -13.86 -4.71 -27.23
N ALA A 207 -13.08 -3.99 -28.03
CA ALA A 207 -12.41 -2.76 -27.59
C ALA A 207 -13.40 -1.58 -27.42
N ILE A 208 -13.15 -0.81 -26.36
CA ILE A 208 -13.71 0.54 -26.21
C ILE A 208 -13.12 1.47 -27.27
N GLU A 209 -13.82 2.55 -27.61
CA GLU A 209 -13.46 3.40 -28.76
C GLU A 209 -12.05 4.02 -28.63
N HIS A 210 -11.66 4.40 -27.42
CA HIS A 210 -10.29 4.79 -27.05
C HIS A 210 -9.20 3.75 -27.41
N ASP A 211 -9.46 2.47 -27.17
CA ASP A 211 -8.55 1.38 -27.55
C ASP A 211 -8.59 1.11 -29.07
N ILE A 212 -9.75 1.27 -29.73
CA ILE A 212 -9.86 1.16 -31.21
C ILE A 212 -8.98 2.21 -31.87
N HIS A 213 -9.12 3.47 -31.47
CA HIS A 213 -8.31 4.57 -31.99
C HIS A 213 -6.81 4.31 -31.79
N LYS A 214 -6.40 3.99 -30.56
CA LYS A 214 -4.98 3.72 -30.24
C LYS A 214 -4.45 2.51 -31.02
N ALA A 215 -5.27 1.49 -31.29
CA ALA A 215 -4.90 0.35 -32.14
C ALA A 215 -4.75 0.74 -33.62
N VAL A 216 -5.68 1.53 -34.18
CA VAL A 216 -5.64 1.99 -35.58
C VAL A 216 -4.43 2.89 -35.84
N ASN A 217 -4.16 3.84 -34.93
CA ASN A 217 -2.96 4.68 -35.01
C ASN A 217 -1.66 3.86 -34.85
N ALA A 218 -1.64 2.87 -33.96
CA ALA A 218 -0.51 1.95 -33.83
C ALA A 218 -0.28 1.12 -35.11
N TYR A 219 -1.35 0.73 -35.82
CA TYR A 219 -1.26 0.06 -37.12
C TYR A 219 -0.70 0.97 -38.22
N LYS A 220 -1.17 2.22 -38.33
CA LYS A 220 -0.62 3.23 -39.26
C LYS A 220 0.87 3.51 -39.01
N GLN A 221 1.34 3.44 -37.76
CA GLN A 221 2.75 3.62 -37.39
C GLN A 221 3.63 2.40 -37.68
N VAL A 222 3.14 1.17 -37.45
CA VAL A 222 3.89 -0.07 -37.75
C VAL A 222 3.91 -0.40 -39.23
N PHE A 223 2.81 -0.10 -39.93
CA PHE A 223 2.62 -0.34 -41.36
C PHE A 223 2.18 0.98 -42.02
N PRO A 224 3.12 1.82 -42.49
CA PRO A 224 2.79 3.04 -43.22
C PRO A 224 1.95 2.76 -44.47
N VAL A 225 1.05 3.68 -44.83
CA VAL A 225 0.12 3.52 -45.97
C VAL A 225 0.88 3.44 -47.30
N ASP A 226 1.91 4.27 -47.49
CA ASP A 226 2.84 4.20 -48.65
C ASP A 226 3.83 3.03 -48.58
N GLY A 227 3.74 2.21 -47.53
CA GLY A 227 4.61 1.07 -47.28
C GLY A 227 4.18 -0.19 -48.05
N LYS A 228 4.92 -1.29 -47.84
CA LYS A 228 4.47 -2.60 -48.31
C LYS A 228 3.26 -3.02 -47.48
N VAL A 229 2.09 -3.14 -48.14
CA VAL A 229 0.85 -3.66 -47.55
C VAL A 229 1.12 -4.94 -46.72
N PRO A 230 0.70 -4.98 -45.44
CA PRO A 230 0.94 -6.12 -44.59
C PRO A 230 0.05 -7.31 -44.95
N GLU A 231 0.58 -8.52 -44.82
CA GLU A 231 -0.19 -9.75 -44.92
C GLU A 231 -1.14 -9.87 -43.71
N LEU A 232 -2.41 -10.23 -43.92
CA LEU A 232 -3.43 -10.32 -42.86
C LEU A 232 -2.98 -11.12 -41.62
N CYS A 233 -2.23 -12.22 -41.80
CA CYS A 233 -1.68 -13.00 -40.68
C CYS A 233 -0.66 -12.22 -39.83
N THR A 234 0.10 -11.31 -40.46
CA THR A 234 1.03 -10.39 -39.78
C THR A 234 0.24 -9.32 -39.01
N THR A 235 -0.79 -8.75 -39.61
CA THR A 235 -1.70 -7.77 -38.95
C THR A 235 -2.41 -8.38 -37.74
N ILE A 236 -2.96 -9.58 -37.88
CA ILE A 236 -3.58 -10.33 -36.77
C ILE A 236 -2.57 -10.65 -35.66
N LYS A 237 -1.32 -11.01 -36.00
CA LYS A 237 -0.27 -11.23 -34.99
C LYS A 237 0.09 -9.93 -34.25
N PHE A 238 0.26 -8.83 -34.98
CA PHE A 238 0.52 -7.51 -34.39
C PHE A 238 -0.58 -7.10 -33.38
N PHE A 239 -1.85 -7.15 -33.77
CA PHE A 239 -2.93 -6.78 -32.85
C PHE A 239 -3.06 -7.73 -31.66
N LYS A 240 -2.79 -9.03 -31.82
CA LYS A 240 -2.74 -9.97 -30.68
C LYS A 240 -1.65 -9.59 -29.69
N GLU A 241 -0.44 -9.27 -30.15
CA GLU A 241 0.63 -8.79 -29.27
C GLU A 241 0.29 -7.42 -28.64
N TRP A 242 -0.28 -6.49 -29.41
CA TRP A 242 -0.63 -5.14 -28.94
C TRP A 242 -1.71 -5.11 -27.87
N PHE A 243 -2.78 -5.90 -28.03
CA PHE A 243 -3.82 -6.01 -27.00
C PHE A 243 -3.39 -6.86 -25.79
N SER A 244 -2.42 -7.78 -25.95
CA SER A 244 -1.82 -8.53 -24.84
C SER A 244 -0.78 -7.74 -24.05
N ALA A 245 -0.15 -6.72 -24.65
CA ALA A 245 0.79 -5.85 -23.96
C ALA A 245 0.07 -4.86 -23.02
N GLU A 246 0.66 -4.65 -21.84
CA GLU A 246 0.26 -3.62 -20.88
C GLU A 246 0.26 -2.22 -21.54
N HIS A 247 -0.69 -1.36 -21.18
CA HIS A 247 -0.89 -0.04 -21.80
C HIS A 247 0.39 0.79 -21.90
N ILE A 248 1.22 0.81 -20.85
CA ILE A 248 2.51 1.51 -20.78
C ILE A 248 3.49 0.98 -21.85
N ASN A 249 3.48 -0.34 -22.08
CA ASN A 249 4.42 -1.05 -22.95
C ASN A 249 3.98 -1.09 -24.43
N ARG A 250 2.71 -0.82 -24.75
CA ARG A 250 2.20 -0.77 -26.14
C ARG A 250 2.95 0.21 -27.04
N GLY A 251 3.37 1.37 -26.51
CA GLY A 251 4.15 2.37 -27.24
C GLY A 251 5.61 1.95 -27.52
N LEU A 252 6.16 1.02 -26.74
CA LEU A 252 7.45 0.39 -27.01
C LEU A 252 7.29 -0.72 -28.06
N LEU A 253 6.26 -1.57 -27.90
CA LEU A 253 5.94 -2.65 -28.83
C LEU A 253 5.75 -2.14 -30.28
N VAL A 254 5.09 -0.99 -30.47
CA VAL A 254 4.94 -0.33 -31.79
C VAL A 254 6.31 -0.02 -32.43
N LYS A 255 7.25 0.52 -31.64
CA LYS A 255 8.60 0.85 -32.12
C LYS A 255 9.40 -0.41 -32.42
N GLU A 256 9.32 -1.42 -31.57
CA GLU A 256 9.92 -2.73 -31.84
C GLU A 256 9.35 -3.37 -33.11
N TRP A 257 8.04 -3.34 -33.32
CA TRP A 257 7.42 -3.89 -34.53
C TRP A 257 7.84 -3.15 -35.80
N ALA A 258 7.92 -1.81 -35.77
CA ALA A 258 8.45 -1.03 -36.87
C ALA A 258 9.92 -1.40 -37.19
N GLU A 259 10.79 -1.54 -36.18
CA GLU A 259 12.18 -1.96 -36.39
C GLU A 259 12.32 -3.44 -36.83
N ARG A 260 11.51 -4.36 -36.28
CA ARG A 260 11.43 -5.76 -36.70
C ARG A 260 10.99 -5.90 -38.17
N LEU A 261 10.28 -4.92 -38.72
CA LEU A 261 9.88 -4.88 -40.14
C LEU A 261 10.93 -4.24 -41.03
N LYS A 262 11.56 -3.14 -40.60
CA LYS A 262 12.68 -2.49 -41.32
C LYS A 262 13.87 -3.44 -41.52
N ASN A 263 14.18 -4.25 -40.52
CA ASN A 263 15.36 -5.11 -40.50
C ASN A 263 15.15 -6.53 -41.11
N LYS A 264 14.07 -6.75 -41.87
CA LYS A 264 13.85 -8.03 -42.59
C LYS A 264 14.69 -8.09 -43.88
N PRO A 265 15.64 -9.06 -44.03
CA PRO A 265 16.30 -9.30 -45.30
C PRO A 265 15.31 -9.81 -46.37
N ALA A 266 15.61 -9.55 -47.64
CA ALA A 266 14.72 -9.88 -48.76
C ALA A 266 14.46 -11.40 -48.90
N PRO A 267 13.24 -11.82 -49.26
CA PRO A 267 12.85 -13.23 -49.20
C PRO A 267 13.45 -14.07 -50.34
N VAL A 268 14.20 -15.10 -49.95
CA VAL A 268 14.57 -16.22 -50.85
C VAL A 268 13.30 -17.02 -51.20
N LYS A 269 13.11 -17.35 -52.48
CA LYS A 269 11.88 -17.99 -52.95
C LYS A 269 11.87 -19.51 -52.72
N LYS A 270 10.87 -19.99 -51.98
CA LYS A 270 10.03 -21.20 -52.18
C LYS A 270 9.86 -22.16 -50.97
N THR A 271 8.58 -22.36 -50.64
CA THR A 271 7.92 -23.63 -50.24
C THR A 271 8.36 -24.37 -48.98
N GLY A 272 7.56 -24.22 -47.91
CA GLY A 272 7.49 -25.08 -46.73
C GLY A 272 6.61 -24.41 -45.65
N PRO A 273 5.67 -25.11 -44.99
CA PRO A 273 4.80 -24.48 -43.99
C PRO A 273 5.53 -24.30 -42.66
N HIS A 274 5.99 -23.09 -42.36
CA HIS A 274 6.64 -22.79 -41.07
C HIS A 274 5.62 -22.52 -39.96
N LYS A 275 5.85 -23.22 -38.84
CA LYS A 275 5.12 -23.08 -37.57
C LYS A 275 5.60 -21.81 -36.84
N VAL A 276 4.72 -21.18 -36.05
CA VAL A 276 5.10 -20.01 -35.24
C VAL A 276 6.02 -20.44 -34.11
N ILE A 277 7.08 -19.66 -33.89
CA ILE A 277 7.99 -19.75 -32.74
C ILE A 277 7.77 -18.48 -31.88
N VAL A 278 7.87 -18.67 -30.56
CA VAL A 278 7.83 -17.62 -29.54
C VAL A 278 9.03 -17.88 -28.64
N ASP A 279 9.90 -16.89 -28.48
CA ASP A 279 11.08 -16.97 -27.61
C ASP A 279 11.13 -15.79 -26.66
N ASP A 280 11.03 -16.12 -25.37
CA ASP A 280 11.51 -15.36 -24.22
C ASP A 280 11.80 -16.37 -23.10
N VAL A 281 12.30 -15.92 -21.95
CA VAL A 281 12.75 -16.64 -20.73
C VAL A 281 14.28 -16.74 -20.57
N ASN A 282 14.70 -16.61 -19.31
CA ASN A 282 16.02 -16.71 -18.67
C ASN A 282 17.07 -15.60 -18.87
N LYS A 283 17.45 -15.03 -17.71
CA LYS A 283 18.68 -14.28 -17.41
C LYS A 283 19.17 -14.75 -16.02
N PRO A 284 20.48 -14.85 -15.76
CA PRO A 284 21.01 -15.37 -14.50
C PRO A 284 20.82 -14.41 -13.31
N GLU A 285 20.87 -14.94 -12.09
CA GLU A 285 20.83 -14.16 -10.83
C GLU A 285 22.10 -13.31 -10.63
N ARG A 286 22.01 -12.26 -9.81
CA ARG A 286 23.09 -11.30 -9.54
C ARG A 286 23.88 -11.61 -8.26
N PRO A 287 25.19 -11.29 -8.18
CA PRO A 287 26.00 -11.54 -6.98
C PRO A 287 25.59 -10.71 -5.75
N ARG A 288 25.28 -11.38 -4.64
CA ARG A 288 24.84 -10.79 -3.35
C ARG A 288 26.00 -10.47 -2.40
N ARG A 289 25.74 -9.69 -1.34
CA ARG A 289 26.71 -9.32 -0.29
C ARG A 289 26.42 -10.03 1.03
N SER A 290 27.44 -10.66 1.63
CA SER A 290 27.38 -11.35 2.92
C SER A 290 27.40 -10.44 4.16
N GLU A 291 27.75 -9.16 3.99
CA GLU A 291 27.91 -8.18 5.07
C GLU A 291 27.37 -6.81 4.62
N LYS A 292 26.83 -6.03 5.57
CA LYS A 292 26.23 -4.71 5.29
C LYS A 292 27.28 -3.76 4.66
N PRO A 293 27.02 -3.21 3.46
CA PRO A 293 28.04 -2.46 2.72
C PRO A 293 28.45 -1.16 3.43
N THR A 294 29.74 -1.05 3.76
CA THR A 294 30.37 0.18 4.25
C THR A 294 30.98 0.96 3.09
N HIS A 295 31.32 2.24 3.28
CA HIS A 295 32.09 2.99 2.26
C HIS A 295 33.47 2.35 1.98
N ARG A 296 34.03 1.59 2.94
CA ARG A 296 35.23 0.77 2.73
C ARG A 296 34.94 -0.43 1.81
N THR A 297 33.80 -1.09 1.97
CA THR A 297 33.31 -2.17 1.09
C THR A 297 33.12 -1.66 -0.33
N ILE A 298 32.40 -0.55 -0.50
CA ILE A 298 32.18 0.11 -1.80
C ILE A 298 33.51 0.49 -2.45
N ASN A 299 34.48 1.01 -1.69
CA ASN A 299 35.81 1.34 -2.22
C ASN A 299 36.62 0.13 -2.71
N TYR A 300 36.49 -1.04 -2.06
CA TYR A 300 37.07 -2.29 -2.58
C TYR A 300 36.34 -2.80 -3.84
N GLU A 301 35.01 -2.71 -3.89
CA GLU A 301 34.23 -3.13 -5.08
C GLU A 301 34.50 -2.22 -6.30
N LEU A 302 34.60 -0.90 -6.10
CA LEU A 302 35.07 0.05 -7.12
C LEU A 302 36.50 -0.28 -7.60
N ALA A 303 37.39 -0.69 -6.68
CA ALA A 303 38.76 -1.06 -7.01
C ALA A 303 38.84 -2.40 -7.77
N CYS A 304 37.97 -3.37 -7.46
CA CYS A 304 37.80 -4.60 -8.24
C CYS A 304 37.33 -4.31 -9.68
N GLY A 305 36.51 -3.27 -9.87
CA GLY A 305 36.06 -2.82 -11.21
C GLY A 305 37.18 -2.34 -12.15
N PHE A 306 38.38 -2.03 -11.63
CA PHE A 306 39.59 -1.74 -12.43
C PHE A 306 40.41 -3.01 -12.78
N CYS A 307 39.99 -4.20 -12.35
CA CYS A 307 40.63 -5.47 -12.71
C CYS A 307 40.12 -5.94 -14.07
N GLU A 308 41.04 -6.26 -15.00
CA GLU A 308 40.68 -6.69 -16.36
C GLU A 308 40.05 -8.10 -16.32
N GLU A 309 40.73 -9.04 -15.66
CA GLU A 309 40.24 -10.38 -15.31
C GLU A 309 39.44 -10.29 -14.00
N LEU A 310 38.12 -10.17 -14.12
CA LEU A 310 37.19 -10.05 -12.99
C LEU A 310 36.08 -11.09 -13.12
N ASP A 311 36.06 -12.05 -12.20
CA ASP A 311 34.89 -12.90 -11.97
C ASP A 311 33.97 -12.20 -10.95
N LEU A 312 32.71 -12.04 -11.33
CA LEU A 312 31.67 -11.38 -10.55
C LEU A 312 31.12 -12.30 -9.45
N ASN A 313 31.23 -13.61 -9.63
CA ASN A 313 30.83 -14.64 -8.66
C ASN A 313 31.96 -14.95 -7.67
N ASN A 314 33.23 -14.74 -8.06
CA ASN A 314 34.40 -14.94 -7.20
C ASN A 314 35.36 -13.74 -7.22
N LEU A 315 35.09 -12.75 -6.35
CA LEU A 315 35.95 -11.56 -6.21
C LEU A 315 37.34 -11.85 -5.59
N ARG A 316 37.65 -13.05 -5.08
CA ARG A 316 38.90 -13.30 -4.32
C ARG A 316 40.18 -12.89 -5.08
N PRO A 317 40.36 -13.20 -6.39
CA PRO A 317 41.54 -12.76 -7.14
C PRO A 317 41.61 -11.23 -7.31
N ALA A 318 40.46 -10.60 -7.58
CA ALA A 318 40.37 -9.15 -7.76
C ALA A 318 40.59 -8.36 -6.46
N MET A 319 40.27 -8.95 -5.30
CA MET A 319 40.44 -8.29 -3.99
C MET A 319 41.91 -7.97 -3.66
N ASP A 320 42.88 -8.77 -4.12
CA ASP A 320 44.31 -8.46 -3.88
C ASP A 320 44.83 -7.38 -4.85
N PHE A 321 44.34 -7.35 -6.09
CA PHE A 321 44.53 -6.22 -6.99
C PHE A 321 43.91 -4.93 -6.40
N ALA A 322 42.70 -5.02 -5.86
CA ALA A 322 42.00 -3.91 -5.23
C ALA A 322 42.75 -3.33 -4.01
N LYS A 323 43.17 -4.19 -3.07
CA LYS A 323 44.02 -3.80 -1.93
C LYS A 323 45.28 -3.07 -2.40
N ARG A 324 45.93 -3.57 -3.47
CA ARG A 324 47.14 -2.98 -4.01
C ARG A 324 46.91 -1.59 -4.60
N ILE A 325 45.91 -1.38 -5.47
CA ILE A 325 45.70 -0.05 -6.07
C ILE A 325 45.18 1.00 -5.07
N ILE A 326 44.53 0.56 -3.99
CA ILE A 326 44.15 1.41 -2.85
C ILE A 326 45.39 1.82 -2.05
N ALA A 327 46.32 0.88 -1.78
CA ALA A 327 47.57 1.16 -1.06
C ALA A 327 48.59 1.97 -1.90
N GLU A 328 48.56 1.82 -3.24
CA GLU A 328 49.28 2.66 -4.21
C GLU A 328 48.61 4.04 -4.41
N ASP A 329 47.48 4.31 -3.75
CA ASP A 329 46.73 5.57 -3.78
C ASP A 329 46.39 6.04 -5.22
N ARG A 330 46.10 5.07 -6.09
CA ARG A 330 46.07 5.19 -7.55
C ARG A 330 45.04 6.23 -8.01
N GLU A 331 45.51 7.26 -8.72
CA GLU A 331 44.77 8.49 -9.01
C GLU A 331 43.39 8.32 -9.68
N ASP A 332 43.23 7.41 -10.65
CA ASP A 332 41.95 7.18 -11.33
C ASP A 332 40.92 6.45 -10.46
N TRP A 333 41.35 5.45 -9.67
CA TRP A 333 40.52 4.86 -8.61
C TRP A 333 40.17 5.90 -7.54
N LYS A 334 41.14 6.69 -7.08
CA LYS A 334 40.95 7.72 -6.06
C LYS A 334 39.95 8.79 -6.50
N ARG A 335 40.04 9.23 -7.75
CA ARG A 335 39.08 10.15 -8.41
C ARG A 335 37.68 9.56 -8.50
N MET A 336 37.56 8.27 -8.82
CA MET A 336 36.27 7.57 -8.85
C MET A 336 35.68 7.44 -7.43
N SER A 337 36.48 6.96 -6.47
CA SER A 337 36.10 6.82 -5.05
C SER A 337 35.57 8.13 -4.45
N MET A 338 36.25 9.26 -4.67
CA MET A 338 35.78 10.57 -4.18
C MET A 338 34.45 11.00 -4.81
N THR A 339 34.24 10.77 -6.11
CA THR A 339 32.97 11.12 -6.80
C THR A 339 31.83 10.19 -6.40
N VAL A 340 32.09 8.90 -6.19
CA VAL A 340 31.07 7.91 -5.84
C VAL A 340 30.72 7.98 -4.34
N GLY A 341 31.68 8.29 -3.47
CA GLY A 341 31.49 8.41 -2.02
C GLY A 341 30.60 9.58 -1.57
N ILE A 342 30.32 10.55 -2.45
CA ILE A 342 29.42 11.70 -2.19
C ILE A 342 28.02 11.54 -2.81
N ILE A 343 27.74 10.40 -3.45
CA ILE A 343 26.40 10.11 -4.01
C ILE A 343 25.48 9.67 -2.86
N PRO A 344 24.28 10.28 -2.70
CA PRO A 344 23.30 9.85 -1.71
C PRO A 344 22.97 8.37 -1.84
N ASP A 345 22.94 7.67 -0.71
CA ASP A 345 22.57 6.24 -0.62
C ASP A 345 23.32 5.30 -1.59
N ILE A 346 24.58 5.61 -1.87
CA ILE A 346 25.43 4.75 -2.72
C ILE A 346 25.61 3.32 -2.17
N LYS A 347 25.45 3.13 -0.85
CA LYS A 347 25.52 1.82 -0.18
C LYS A 347 24.32 0.93 -0.51
N GLY A 348 23.17 1.50 -0.86
CA GLY A 348 21.95 0.76 -1.21
C GLY A 348 21.92 0.17 -2.62
N TYR A 349 22.99 0.28 -3.41
CA TYR A 349 23.09 -0.32 -4.76
C TYR A 349 23.85 -1.64 -4.75
N ASP A 350 23.41 -2.62 -5.53
CA ASP A 350 23.97 -3.98 -5.56
C ASP A 350 25.44 -4.02 -6.01
N ARG A 351 26.14 -5.12 -5.69
CA ARG A 351 27.55 -5.33 -6.02
C ARG A 351 27.81 -5.19 -7.51
N GLN A 352 26.92 -5.73 -8.34
CA GLN A 352 27.05 -5.68 -9.80
C GLN A 352 27.06 -4.24 -10.31
N THR A 353 26.15 -3.40 -9.80
CA THR A 353 26.02 -1.98 -10.15
C THR A 353 27.31 -1.23 -9.81
N ILE A 354 27.85 -1.41 -8.60
CA ILE A 354 29.07 -0.71 -8.15
C ILE A 354 30.30 -1.10 -8.98
N ILE A 355 30.41 -2.37 -9.37
CA ILE A 355 31.49 -2.85 -10.25
C ILE A 355 31.30 -2.33 -11.68
N ASP A 356 30.10 -2.44 -12.24
CA ASP A 356 29.76 -2.02 -13.59
C ASP A 356 29.95 -0.50 -13.79
N LEU A 357 29.67 0.31 -12.76
CA LEU A 357 29.89 1.75 -12.71
C LEU A 357 31.32 2.16 -13.15
N VAL A 358 32.29 1.29 -12.84
CA VAL A 358 33.69 1.41 -13.21
C VAL A 358 33.97 0.64 -14.50
N ARG A 359 33.62 -0.66 -14.56
CA ARG A 359 34.01 -1.57 -15.66
C ARG A 359 33.40 -1.19 -17.02
N LYS A 360 32.26 -0.48 -17.03
CA LYS A 360 31.61 0.03 -18.26
C LYS A 360 31.94 1.50 -18.55
N ALA A 361 32.69 2.18 -17.70
CA ALA A 361 33.04 3.59 -17.90
C ALA A 361 34.02 3.76 -19.08
N PRO A 362 33.77 4.69 -20.02
CA PRO A 362 34.75 5.04 -21.03
C PRO A 362 36.08 5.53 -20.40
N LYS A 363 37.22 5.27 -21.05
CA LYS A 363 38.55 5.69 -20.54
C LYS A 363 38.70 7.19 -20.32
N ALA A 364 37.86 8.00 -20.98
CA ALA A 364 37.73 9.44 -20.78
C ALA A 364 37.07 9.80 -19.44
N VAL A 365 36.21 8.94 -18.88
CA VAL A 365 35.59 9.14 -17.56
C VAL A 365 36.62 8.91 -16.45
N HIS A 366 37.34 7.78 -16.42
CA HIS A 366 38.36 7.49 -15.38
C HIS A 366 39.38 8.63 -15.20
N ASN A 367 39.83 9.23 -16.30
CA ASN A 367 40.82 10.30 -16.33
C ASN A 367 40.21 11.72 -16.42
N GLY A 368 38.87 11.81 -16.42
CA GLY A 368 38.12 13.01 -16.78
C GLY A 368 38.06 14.09 -15.70
N ASN A 369 37.50 15.24 -16.08
CA ASN A 369 37.12 16.28 -15.13
C ASN A 369 36.08 15.74 -14.12
N HIS A 370 35.87 16.48 -13.03
CA HIS A 370 34.98 16.04 -11.96
C HIS A 370 33.55 15.84 -12.45
N ASP A 371 33.08 16.72 -13.33
CA ASP A 371 31.66 16.81 -13.68
C ASP A 371 31.26 15.74 -14.70
N LEU A 372 32.14 15.41 -15.65
CA LEU A 372 32.00 14.22 -16.50
C LEU A 372 31.90 12.92 -15.67
N ARG A 373 32.74 12.79 -14.62
CA ARG A 373 32.68 11.64 -13.71
C ARG A 373 31.40 11.62 -12.88
N ARG A 374 30.99 12.76 -12.34
CA ARG A 374 29.74 12.90 -11.59
C ARG A 374 28.55 12.53 -12.46
N THR A 375 28.39 13.17 -13.61
CA THR A 375 27.24 12.93 -14.50
C THR A 375 27.26 11.51 -15.07
N TRP A 376 28.43 10.90 -15.34
CA TRP A 376 28.50 9.46 -15.61
C TRP A 376 27.92 8.65 -14.45
N CYS A 377 28.40 8.85 -13.22
CA CYS A 377 27.98 8.02 -12.08
C CYS A 377 26.50 8.19 -11.75
N GLU A 378 26.01 9.43 -11.65
CA GLU A 378 24.61 9.74 -11.37
C GLU A 378 23.67 9.23 -12.48
N SER A 379 24.08 9.34 -13.76
CA SER A 379 23.28 8.83 -14.88
C SER A 379 23.30 7.30 -14.96
N PHE A 380 24.44 6.66 -14.68
CA PHE A 380 24.58 5.22 -14.69
C PHE A 380 23.74 4.58 -13.57
N LEU A 381 23.81 5.13 -12.36
CA LEU A 381 22.99 4.68 -11.23
C LEU A 381 21.50 4.93 -11.46
N ALA A 382 21.12 5.96 -12.23
CA ALA A 382 19.73 6.17 -12.62
C ALA A 382 19.22 5.11 -13.63
N VAL A 383 20.00 4.78 -14.67
CA VAL A 383 19.53 3.95 -15.81
C VAL A 383 19.82 2.44 -15.61
N HIS A 384 20.88 2.10 -14.90
CA HIS A 384 21.37 0.72 -14.74
C HIS A 384 21.50 0.28 -13.28
N GLY A 385 21.34 1.20 -12.33
CA GLY A 385 21.49 0.92 -10.92
C GLY A 385 20.35 0.09 -10.36
N VAL A 386 20.69 -1.07 -9.80
CA VAL A 386 19.76 -1.95 -9.08
C VAL A 386 20.03 -1.83 -7.60
N ARG A 387 18.96 -1.73 -6.80
CA ARG A 387 19.05 -1.70 -5.34
C ARG A 387 19.45 -3.08 -4.80
N ASP A 388 20.29 -3.10 -3.77
CA ASP A 388 20.69 -4.35 -3.12
C ASP A 388 19.49 -4.91 -2.32
N PRO A 389 18.90 -6.05 -2.71
CA PRO A 389 17.66 -6.54 -2.10
C PRO A 389 17.84 -6.95 -0.63
N ASP A 390 19.07 -7.25 -0.21
CA ASP A 390 19.39 -7.73 1.13
C ASP A 390 19.78 -6.56 2.07
N TRP A 391 20.08 -5.37 1.52
CA TRP A 391 20.66 -4.24 2.27
C TRP A 391 20.06 -2.84 1.97
N TYR A 392 19.12 -2.71 1.03
CA TYR A 392 18.41 -1.46 0.75
C TYR A 392 17.18 -1.28 1.65
N GLU A 393 17.33 -0.49 2.71
CA GLU A 393 16.21 0.01 3.51
C GLU A 393 15.46 1.11 2.73
N TYR A 394 14.14 0.94 2.53
CA TYR A 394 13.33 1.97 1.86
C TYR A 394 13.14 3.18 2.78
N VAL A 395 14.00 4.19 2.61
CA VAL A 395 13.82 5.51 3.22
C VAL A 395 12.88 6.33 2.32
N PRO A 396 11.75 6.86 2.82
CA PRO A 396 10.86 7.74 2.07
C PRO A 396 11.49 9.14 1.95
N ASP A 397 12.41 9.29 0.99
CA ASP A 397 13.07 10.55 0.69
C ASP A 397 12.10 11.53 -0.02
N ASN A 398 12.32 12.84 0.13
CA ASN A 398 11.34 13.89 -0.22
C ASN A 398 11.22 14.20 -1.72
N THR A 399 10.99 13.18 -2.56
CA THR A 399 10.76 13.33 -4.00
C THR A 399 9.54 12.52 -4.46
N PRO A 400 8.34 13.11 -4.51
CA PRO A 400 7.19 12.55 -5.21
C PRO A 400 7.38 12.75 -6.74
N THR A 401 8.40 12.09 -7.30
CA THR A 401 8.64 12.12 -8.74
C THR A 401 7.56 11.32 -9.45
N THR A 402 6.76 11.99 -10.27
CA THR A 402 5.74 11.33 -11.10
C THR A 402 6.40 10.28 -12.00
N HIS A 403 5.61 9.34 -12.53
CA HIS A 403 6.10 8.40 -13.55
C HIS A 403 6.77 9.15 -14.73
N GLU A 404 6.24 10.33 -15.09
CA GLU A 404 6.83 11.19 -16.11
C GLU A 404 8.15 11.85 -15.68
N GLU A 405 8.27 12.37 -14.46
CA GLU A 405 9.54 12.95 -13.98
C GLU A 405 10.63 11.88 -13.85
N ASN A 406 10.28 10.69 -13.37
CA ASN A 406 11.20 9.55 -13.39
C ASN A 406 11.55 9.13 -14.82
N ALA A 407 10.58 9.06 -15.73
CA ALA A 407 10.87 8.76 -17.14
C ALA A 407 11.72 9.86 -17.80
N ALA A 408 11.52 11.14 -17.48
CA ALA A 408 12.33 12.25 -17.96
C ALA A 408 13.77 12.18 -17.41
N ARG A 409 13.93 11.92 -16.11
CA ARG A 409 15.22 11.67 -15.47
C ARG A 409 15.96 10.49 -16.11
N LEU A 410 15.27 9.38 -16.38
CA LEU A 410 15.80 8.21 -17.07
C LEU A 410 16.16 8.48 -18.55
N ARG A 411 15.31 9.21 -19.28
CA ARG A 411 15.57 9.63 -20.68
C ARG A 411 16.81 10.54 -20.75
N GLN A 412 16.93 11.51 -19.84
CA GLN A 412 18.05 12.45 -19.78
C GLN A 412 19.34 11.74 -19.33
N ALA A 413 19.30 10.94 -18.27
CA ALA A 413 20.44 10.12 -17.87
C ALA A 413 20.91 9.18 -18.99
N GLY A 414 19.97 8.51 -19.68
CA GLY A 414 20.28 7.67 -20.84
C GLY A 414 20.83 8.46 -22.04
N LYS A 415 20.46 9.72 -22.20
CA LYS A 415 21.08 10.64 -23.17
C LYS A 415 22.51 10.96 -22.74
N CYS A 416 22.72 11.39 -21.50
CA CYS A 416 24.04 11.70 -20.95
C CYS A 416 25.01 10.53 -21.09
N LEU A 417 24.61 9.28 -20.79
CA LEU A 417 25.45 8.10 -21.01
C LEU A 417 25.88 7.97 -22.48
N ARG A 418 24.94 8.02 -23.44
CA ARG A 418 25.24 7.91 -24.88
C ARG A 418 26.10 9.06 -25.41
N ASP A 419 25.91 10.28 -24.92
CA ASP A 419 26.73 11.42 -25.32
C ASP A 419 28.13 11.38 -24.67
N ILE A 420 28.28 10.80 -23.47
CA ILE A 420 29.58 10.53 -22.84
C ILE A 420 30.33 9.41 -23.58
N GLU A 421 29.68 8.29 -23.90
CA GLU A 421 30.24 7.19 -24.70
C GLU A 421 30.69 7.65 -26.09
N ALA A 422 29.92 8.55 -26.72
CA ALA A 422 30.24 9.12 -28.02
C ALA A 422 31.15 10.37 -27.96
N GLY A 423 31.64 10.76 -26.78
CA GLY A 423 32.60 11.86 -26.61
C GLY A 423 32.06 13.28 -26.85
N ARG A 424 30.74 13.49 -26.75
CA ARG A 424 30.02 14.76 -26.99
C ARG A 424 29.47 15.42 -25.71
N PHE A 425 30.09 15.19 -24.56
CA PHE A 425 29.61 15.76 -23.30
C PHE A 425 29.72 17.30 -23.27
N GLN A 426 28.58 17.97 -23.02
CA GLN A 426 28.39 19.42 -23.04
C GLN A 426 27.49 19.82 -21.85
N CYS A 427 27.69 21.01 -21.27
CA CYS A 427 27.03 21.47 -20.05
C CYS A 427 26.55 22.93 -20.22
N ASP A 428 25.24 23.14 -20.35
CA ASP A 428 24.64 24.46 -20.63
C ASP A 428 23.37 24.69 -19.77
N GLU A 429 23.12 25.95 -19.37
CA GLU A 429 21.93 26.43 -18.62
C GLU A 429 21.34 27.71 -19.29
N GLU A 430 20.14 28.15 -18.82
CA GLU A 430 19.43 29.45 -19.04
C GLU A 430 18.35 29.62 -20.17
N LYS A 431 17.06 29.72 -19.74
CA LYS A 431 15.97 30.75 -20.01
C LYS A 431 15.65 31.34 -21.43
N PRO A 432 14.46 32.00 -21.66
CA PRO A 432 13.06 31.76 -21.24
C PRO A 432 11.95 31.99 -22.35
N GLN A 433 10.66 32.04 -21.97
CA GLN A 433 9.36 32.06 -22.75
C GLN A 433 8.92 33.43 -23.38
N PRO A 434 7.72 33.65 -24.05
CA PRO A 434 6.28 33.22 -23.85
C PRO A 434 5.59 32.63 -25.14
N THR A 435 4.28 32.53 -25.51
CA THR A 435 2.83 32.78 -25.09
C THR A 435 1.90 31.98 -26.10
N GLY A 436 0.55 31.82 -26.09
CA GLY A 436 -0.61 32.09 -25.19
C GLY A 436 -2.00 32.25 -25.93
N GLU A 437 -3.15 31.86 -25.31
CA GLU A 437 -4.60 32.18 -25.63
C GLU A 437 -5.29 31.54 -26.90
N MET A 438 -6.63 31.29 -27.06
CA MET A 438 -7.91 31.23 -26.25
C MET A 438 -9.04 30.38 -26.98
N ALA A 439 -10.25 30.10 -26.41
CA ALA A 439 -11.33 29.21 -26.97
C ALA A 439 -12.81 29.72 -26.86
N ASP A 440 -13.79 29.14 -27.62
CA ASP A 440 -15.21 28.78 -27.24
C ASP A 440 -16.23 28.30 -28.37
N GLU A 441 -17.19 27.41 -28.00
CA GLU A 441 -18.30 26.59 -28.68
C GLU A 441 -19.44 27.31 -29.51
N PRO A 442 -20.66 26.74 -29.87
CA PRO A 442 -21.27 25.36 -30.00
C PRO A 442 -21.83 25.05 -31.46
N ALA A 443 -23.01 24.51 -31.88
CA ALA A 443 -24.36 24.12 -31.35
C ALA A 443 -25.21 23.18 -32.30
N THR A 444 -26.55 23.00 -32.05
CA THR A 444 -27.57 22.12 -32.72
C THR A 444 -28.86 22.91 -33.15
N PRO A 445 -30.06 22.39 -33.64
CA PRO A 445 -30.64 21.00 -33.70
C PRO A 445 -31.67 20.61 -34.86
N GLU A 446 -32.35 19.43 -34.74
CA GLU A 446 -33.69 18.96 -35.27
C GLU A 446 -33.96 18.73 -36.80
N ALA A 447 -34.91 17.89 -37.31
CA ALA A 447 -35.69 16.69 -36.84
C ALA A 447 -36.63 16.04 -37.93
N VAL A 448 -37.31 14.90 -37.61
CA VAL A 448 -38.49 14.19 -38.25
C VAL A 448 -38.37 13.66 -39.72
N GLU A 449 -39.14 12.68 -40.28
CA GLU A 449 -40.40 11.89 -40.00
C GLU A 449 -40.13 10.34 -40.09
N GLN A 450 -40.86 9.35 -39.51
CA GLN A 450 -42.26 8.84 -39.63
C GLN A 450 -42.60 8.09 -40.96
N ASP A 451 -43.41 7.01 -41.08
CA ASP A 451 -44.26 6.21 -40.14
C ASP A 451 -44.63 4.77 -40.68
N THR A 452 -45.36 3.96 -39.87
CA THR A 452 -46.11 2.69 -40.16
C THR A 452 -45.33 1.36 -40.26
N THR A 453 -45.87 0.17 -39.89
CA THR A 453 -47.27 -0.26 -39.58
C THR A 453 -47.37 -1.24 -38.37
N GLU A 454 -48.59 -1.56 -37.92
CA GLU A 454 -48.95 -2.11 -36.59
C GLU A 454 -49.13 -3.65 -36.48
N HIS A 455 -48.89 -4.26 -35.29
CA HIS A 455 -49.95 -4.86 -34.42
C HIS A 455 -49.44 -5.61 -33.15
N HIS A 456 -50.26 -5.56 -32.08
CA HIS A 456 -50.20 -6.27 -30.77
C HIS A 456 -51.41 -7.25 -30.65
N PRO A 457 -51.65 -8.03 -29.54
CA PRO A 457 -50.80 -8.66 -28.49
C PRO A 457 -51.18 -10.14 -28.10
N ASP A 458 -50.35 -10.81 -27.26
CA ASP A 458 -50.60 -11.87 -26.21
C ASP A 458 -51.64 -13.05 -26.36
N PRO A 459 -51.58 -14.16 -25.55
CA PRO A 459 -50.54 -14.65 -24.60
C PRO A 459 -50.16 -16.18 -24.71
N GLN A 460 -49.19 -16.59 -23.86
CA GLN A 460 -48.76 -17.92 -23.30
C GLN A 460 -49.57 -19.25 -23.50
N PRO A 461 -49.01 -20.47 -23.19
CA PRO A 461 -47.60 -20.93 -23.08
C PRO A 461 -47.32 -22.37 -23.65
N LEU A 462 -46.05 -22.80 -23.78
CA LEU A 462 -45.53 -24.11 -23.28
C LEU A 462 -43.99 -24.31 -23.44
N GLU A 463 -43.43 -25.13 -22.55
CA GLU A 463 -42.18 -25.94 -22.53
C GLU A 463 -41.20 -25.90 -23.74
N ASN A 464 -39.89 -25.67 -23.47
CA ASN A 464 -38.82 -26.71 -23.46
C ASN A 464 -37.43 -26.11 -23.15
N GLU A 465 -36.61 -26.80 -22.33
CA GLU A 465 -35.21 -26.42 -22.04
C GLU A 465 -34.18 -27.16 -22.93
N PRO A 466 -33.03 -26.56 -23.27
CA PRO A 466 -31.81 -27.27 -23.65
C PRO A 466 -30.84 -27.42 -22.44
N PRO A 467 -30.05 -28.51 -22.33
CA PRO A 467 -29.63 -29.02 -21.01
C PRO A 467 -28.23 -28.63 -20.52
N VAL A 468 -28.11 -28.42 -19.21
CA VAL A 468 -26.84 -28.51 -18.45
C VAL A 468 -26.70 -29.93 -17.89
N SER A 469 -26.18 -30.87 -18.69
CA SER A 469 -25.86 -32.23 -18.19
C SER A 469 -24.86 -32.97 -19.08
N GLN A 470 -23.63 -33.12 -18.58
CA GLN A 470 -22.71 -34.21 -18.95
C GLN A 470 -21.55 -34.35 -17.96
N THR A 471 -20.95 -33.24 -17.52
CA THR A 471 -19.83 -33.25 -16.55
C THR A 471 -20.28 -33.63 -15.14
N GLU A 472 -21.35 -33.00 -14.65
CA GLU A 472 -21.92 -33.22 -13.31
C GLU A 472 -22.33 -34.70 -13.10
N ALA A 473 -23.03 -35.27 -14.09
CA ALA A 473 -23.45 -36.66 -14.10
C ALA A 473 -22.25 -37.64 -14.13
N GLY A 474 -21.13 -37.25 -14.75
CA GLY A 474 -19.88 -38.02 -14.71
C GLY A 474 -19.31 -38.12 -13.29
N TYR A 475 -19.16 -36.98 -12.61
CA TYR A 475 -18.67 -36.95 -11.22
C TYR A 475 -19.62 -37.65 -10.24
N GLN A 476 -20.93 -37.45 -10.37
CA GLN A 476 -21.91 -38.14 -9.52
C GLN A 476 -21.91 -39.65 -9.76
N LYS A 477 -21.76 -40.11 -11.02
CA LYS A 477 -21.64 -41.54 -11.33
C LYS A 477 -20.38 -42.17 -10.72
N ILE A 478 -19.22 -41.53 -10.86
CA ILE A 478 -17.97 -42.01 -10.24
C ILE A 478 -18.10 -42.06 -8.71
N ARG A 479 -18.70 -41.03 -8.09
CA ARG A 479 -18.93 -40.98 -6.64
C ARG A 479 -19.90 -42.08 -6.17
N ALA A 480 -20.90 -42.44 -6.97
CA ALA A 480 -21.82 -43.55 -6.69
C ALA A 480 -21.16 -44.94 -6.88
N GLU A 481 -20.39 -45.14 -7.96
CA GLU A 481 -19.62 -46.37 -8.19
C GLU A 481 -18.59 -46.61 -7.07
N LEU A 482 -17.94 -45.56 -6.56
CA LEU A 482 -17.06 -45.61 -5.40
C LEU A 482 -17.80 -45.97 -4.10
N HIS A 483 -19.05 -45.54 -3.94
CA HIS A 483 -19.87 -45.82 -2.75
C HIS A 483 -20.37 -47.27 -2.71
N GLU A 484 -20.78 -47.84 -3.85
CA GLU A 484 -21.11 -49.26 -3.96
C GLU A 484 -19.85 -50.15 -3.89
N ALA A 485 -18.72 -49.69 -4.41
CA ALA A 485 -17.44 -50.36 -4.18
C ALA A 485 -17.11 -50.45 -2.68
N ARG A 486 -17.28 -49.34 -1.93
CA ARG A 486 -17.08 -49.32 -0.46
C ARG A 486 -18.04 -50.24 0.29
N LYS A 487 -19.31 -50.39 -0.12
CA LYS A 487 -20.27 -51.32 0.53
C LYS A 487 -19.86 -52.80 0.45
N ASN A 488 -19.04 -53.18 -0.52
CA ASN A 488 -18.59 -54.56 -0.73
C ASN A 488 -17.25 -54.87 -0.04
N ILE A 489 -16.69 -53.92 0.73
CA ILE A 489 -15.49 -54.12 1.55
C ILE A 489 -15.93 -54.53 2.97
N PRO A 490 -15.55 -55.71 3.48
CA PRO A 490 -15.83 -56.09 4.87
C PRO A 490 -15.13 -55.12 5.84
N PRO A 491 -15.74 -54.78 7.00
CA PRO A 491 -15.13 -53.89 7.97
C PRO A 491 -13.82 -54.48 8.51
N LYS A 492 -12.72 -53.75 8.32
CA LYS A 492 -11.39 -54.15 8.83
C LYS A 492 -11.27 -53.83 10.31
N ASN A 493 -11.21 -54.86 11.15
CA ASN A 493 -10.60 -54.73 12.48
C ASN A 493 -9.08 -54.48 12.31
N PRO A 494 -8.43 -53.71 13.20
CA PRO A 494 -7.06 -53.22 13.01
C PRO A 494 -5.95 -54.27 13.26
N VAL A 495 -6.28 -55.53 13.52
CA VAL A 495 -5.35 -56.52 14.12
C VAL A 495 -4.96 -57.64 13.14
N ASP A 496 -4.22 -57.32 12.07
CA ASP A 496 -3.29 -58.32 11.46
C ASP A 496 -2.21 -57.81 10.49
N VAL A 497 -2.08 -56.50 10.25
CA VAL A 497 -1.13 -55.95 9.25
C VAL A 497 0.33 -56.37 9.53
N GLY A 498 0.73 -56.42 10.81
CA GLY A 498 2.05 -56.87 11.24
C GLY A 498 2.40 -58.31 10.84
N LYS A 499 1.43 -59.25 10.90
CA LYS A 499 1.67 -60.65 10.50
C LYS A 499 1.91 -60.79 9.00
N GLN A 500 1.22 -59.98 8.18
CA GLN A 500 1.45 -59.96 6.73
C GLN A 500 2.81 -59.35 6.38
N LEU A 501 3.24 -58.31 7.11
CA LEU A 501 4.57 -57.72 6.97
C LEU A 501 5.71 -58.66 7.40
N ALA A 502 5.55 -59.41 8.49
CA ALA A 502 6.52 -60.44 8.91
C ALA A 502 6.68 -61.55 7.85
N ALA A 503 5.57 -62.07 7.33
CA ALA A 503 5.58 -63.07 6.25
C ALA A 503 6.24 -62.52 4.97
N ALA A 504 6.02 -61.24 4.63
CA ALA A 504 6.65 -60.58 3.49
C ALA A 504 8.16 -60.32 3.69
N ARG A 505 8.62 -60.18 4.93
CA ARG A 505 10.05 -60.07 5.31
C ARG A 505 10.77 -61.43 5.36
N GLY A 506 10.05 -62.53 5.19
CA GLY A 506 10.63 -63.89 5.17
C GLY A 506 10.66 -64.59 6.53
N GLU A 507 9.92 -64.10 7.52
CA GLU A 507 9.73 -64.76 8.82
C GLU A 507 8.63 -65.83 8.74
N TYR A 508 8.72 -66.89 9.56
CA TYR A 508 7.69 -67.93 9.59
C TYR A 508 6.48 -67.46 10.41
N VAL A 509 5.33 -67.33 9.75
CA VAL A 509 4.08 -66.91 10.38
C VAL A 509 3.08 -68.05 10.32
N GLU A 510 2.72 -68.59 11.48
CA GLU A 510 1.79 -69.71 11.61
C GLU A 510 0.42 -69.36 10.98
N GLY A 511 -0.07 -70.22 10.08
CA GLY A 511 -1.30 -70.00 9.32
C GLY A 511 -1.17 -69.17 8.03
N ILE A 512 0.00 -68.55 7.78
CA ILE A 512 0.29 -67.81 6.52
C ILE A 512 1.46 -68.45 5.74
N SER A 513 2.50 -68.89 6.43
CA SER A 513 3.65 -69.60 5.85
C SER A 513 3.39 -71.11 5.72
N ASP A 514 3.74 -71.71 4.58
CA ASP A 514 3.62 -73.16 4.39
C ASP A 514 4.55 -73.92 5.35
N PRO A 515 4.02 -74.80 6.25
CA PRO A 515 4.82 -75.59 7.20
C PRO A 515 5.74 -76.65 6.55
N ASN A 516 5.67 -76.84 5.23
CA ASN A 516 6.43 -77.84 4.47
C ASN A 516 7.36 -77.23 3.41
N ASP A 517 7.44 -75.90 3.30
CA ASP A 517 8.41 -75.21 2.45
C ASP A 517 9.86 -75.55 2.92
N PRO A 518 10.73 -76.09 2.05
CA PRO A 518 12.07 -76.54 2.43
C PRO A 518 13.03 -75.42 2.88
N LYS A 519 12.66 -74.14 2.78
CA LYS A 519 13.43 -73.05 3.40
C LYS A 519 13.37 -73.06 4.94
N TRP A 520 12.37 -73.72 5.54
CA TRP A 520 12.23 -73.82 6.99
C TRP A 520 12.97 -75.07 7.53
N VAL A 521 14.22 -74.89 7.96
CA VAL A 521 15.06 -75.99 8.45
C VAL A 521 14.58 -76.48 9.82
N LYS A 522 13.84 -77.60 9.81
CA LYS A 522 13.36 -78.28 11.02
C LYS A 522 14.53 -78.93 11.77
N THR A 523 14.92 -78.33 12.89
CA THR A 523 15.89 -78.90 13.85
C THR A 523 15.12 -79.27 15.12
N GLU A 524 14.97 -80.57 15.39
CA GLU A 524 14.03 -81.06 16.41
C GLU A 524 14.63 -81.19 17.82
N THR A 525 13.73 -81.16 18.82
CA THR A 525 13.87 -81.75 20.16
C THR A 525 14.76 -81.03 21.19
N SER A 526 14.15 -80.21 22.06
CA SER A 526 13.85 -80.62 23.45
C SER A 526 13.14 -79.51 24.24
N GLN A 527 11.97 -79.80 24.84
CA GLN A 527 11.42 -78.97 25.93
C GLN A 527 12.16 -79.25 27.25
N PRO A 528 12.18 -78.31 28.20
CA PRO A 528 11.18 -78.41 29.27
C PRO A 528 10.46 -77.10 29.63
N THR A 529 9.28 -77.28 30.21
CA THR A 529 8.29 -76.28 30.66
C THR A 529 8.75 -75.44 31.86
N THR A 530 8.54 -74.11 31.82
CA THR A 530 8.04 -73.29 32.95
C THR A 530 7.65 -71.87 32.48
N GLU A 531 6.52 -71.35 32.96
CA GLU A 531 6.21 -69.90 32.96
C GLU A 531 6.82 -69.22 34.21
N PRO A 532 7.15 -67.93 34.11
CA PRO A 532 6.91 -66.97 35.20
C PRO A 532 6.11 -65.76 34.68
N GLU A 533 4.90 -65.53 35.18
CA GLU A 533 4.59 -64.61 36.30
C GLU A 533 4.95 -63.11 36.06
N LEU A 534 3.97 -62.40 35.48
CA LEU A 534 3.43 -61.11 35.92
C LEU A 534 4.30 -60.26 36.88
N VAL A 535 4.83 -59.14 36.36
CA VAL A 535 5.20 -57.99 37.19
C VAL A 535 3.91 -57.42 37.82
N LYS A 536 3.83 -57.45 39.16
CA LYS A 536 2.66 -56.97 39.92
C LYS A 536 2.81 -55.49 40.24
N ASN A 537 1.83 -54.68 39.85
CA ASN A 537 1.67 -53.31 40.36
C ASN A 537 1.45 -53.38 41.88
N VAL A 538 2.28 -52.65 42.63
CA VAL A 538 2.04 -52.32 44.04
C VAL A 538 1.77 -50.81 44.07
N GLY A 539 0.62 -50.41 44.59
CA GLY A 539 0.10 -49.05 44.43
C GLY A 539 0.98 -47.93 45.00
N ASN A 540 0.68 -46.70 44.59
CA ASN A 540 1.44 -45.46 44.85
C ASN A 540 2.80 -45.37 44.13
N GLY A 541 2.83 -45.73 42.84
CA GLY A 541 3.71 -45.05 41.87
C GLY A 541 5.21 -45.33 41.97
N ILE A 542 5.62 -46.50 42.47
CA ILE A 542 7.03 -46.90 42.51
C ILE A 542 7.19 -48.29 41.87
N PHE A 543 8.13 -48.42 40.93
CA PHE A 543 8.58 -49.69 40.37
C PHE A 543 10.06 -49.90 40.70
N ASP A 544 10.43 -51.13 41.09
CA ASP A 544 11.81 -51.49 41.44
C ASP A 544 12.60 -51.94 40.20
N VAL A 545 13.74 -51.30 39.93
CA VAL A 545 14.59 -51.52 38.75
C VAL A 545 15.88 -52.30 39.10
N SER A 546 15.99 -52.83 40.33
CA SER A 546 17.20 -53.49 40.86
C SER A 546 17.67 -54.76 40.12
N ALA A 547 16.95 -55.21 39.08
CA ALA A 547 17.21 -56.46 38.36
C ALA A 547 17.99 -56.33 37.03
N LEU A 548 18.14 -55.13 36.45
CA LEU A 548 18.65 -54.97 35.08
C LEU A 548 20.18 -54.84 34.95
N MET A 549 20.92 -54.84 36.07
CA MET A 549 22.36 -54.56 36.11
C MET A 549 23.22 -55.79 36.46
N GLN A 550 23.12 -56.86 35.67
CA GLN A 550 24.08 -57.96 35.67
C GLN A 550 24.03 -58.85 34.42
N ASN A 551 25.22 -59.18 33.89
CA ASN A 551 25.53 -60.13 32.80
C ASN A 551 25.15 -59.67 31.37
N SER A 552 25.96 -59.85 30.32
CA SER A 552 27.40 -60.19 30.21
C SER A 552 27.87 -60.00 28.75
N SER A 553 29.18 -59.89 28.51
CA SER A 553 29.78 -59.66 27.18
C SER A 553 30.59 -60.88 26.64
N THR A 554 31.15 -60.75 25.43
CA THR A 554 32.03 -61.70 24.68
C THR A 554 31.31 -62.92 24.06
N HIS A 555 31.76 -63.55 22.94
CA HIS A 555 32.93 -63.43 22.04
C HIS A 555 32.47 -63.29 20.56
N GLY A 556 33.27 -62.97 19.54
CA GLY A 556 34.70 -62.61 19.47
C GLY A 556 35.49 -63.41 18.40
N THR A 557 36.17 -62.72 17.45
CA THR A 557 37.08 -63.33 16.44
C THR A 557 38.26 -62.37 16.12
N GLU A 558 39.44 -62.90 15.82
CA GLU A 558 40.71 -62.13 15.66
C GLU A 558 41.22 -62.05 14.21
N THR A 559 41.98 -60.99 13.88
CA THR A 559 43.15 -61.01 12.98
C THR A 559 44.21 -59.98 13.41
N ASN A 560 45.50 -60.31 13.25
CA ASN A 560 46.72 -59.54 13.60
C ASN A 560 47.96 -60.28 13.00
N PRO A 561 49.24 -59.86 13.10
CA PRO A 561 49.89 -58.63 13.63
C PRO A 561 50.59 -57.85 12.47
N GLU A 562 51.64 -56.99 12.53
CA GLU A 562 52.74 -56.60 13.47
C GLU A 562 52.89 -55.05 13.57
N THR A 563 53.39 -54.41 14.64
CA THR A 563 54.79 -54.31 15.19
C THR A 563 55.76 -53.55 14.25
N THR A 564 56.57 -52.55 14.64
CA THR A 564 57.43 -52.35 15.84
C THR A 564 57.68 -50.88 16.26
N SER A 565 58.10 -50.66 17.52
CA SER A 565 58.92 -49.55 18.12
C SER A 565 58.83 -48.10 17.59
N ASN A 566 58.48 -47.06 18.38
CA ASN A 566 59.14 -46.49 19.59
C ASN A 566 60.42 -45.63 19.29
N VAL A 567 60.77 -44.69 20.19
CA VAL A 567 62.06 -43.93 20.38
C VAL A 567 62.07 -42.39 20.08
N GLN A 568 62.01 -41.61 21.18
CA GLN A 568 62.80 -40.39 21.55
C GLN A 568 62.48 -38.92 21.15
N VAL A 569 62.60 -38.07 22.20
CA VAL A 569 63.28 -36.74 22.30
C VAL A 569 62.65 -35.54 21.56
N GLN A 570 62.01 -34.60 22.24
CA GLN A 570 62.56 -33.52 23.11
C GLN A 570 63.55 -32.54 22.42
N LYS A 571 63.08 -31.32 22.14
CA LYS A 571 63.57 -30.06 22.75
C LYS A 571 62.46 -29.01 22.60
N ALA A 572 61.98 -28.34 23.65
CA ALA A 572 62.67 -27.40 24.55
C ALA A 572 62.85 -26.00 23.93
N ASP A 573 62.58 -24.90 24.62
CA ASP A 573 62.03 -24.74 25.99
C ASP A 573 61.63 -23.26 26.21
N SER A 574 60.81 -23.00 27.24
CA SER A 574 60.89 -21.84 28.19
C SER A 574 60.86 -20.38 27.69
N ASP A 575 60.32 -19.39 28.42
CA ASP A 575 59.41 -19.44 29.57
C ASP A 575 58.77 -18.07 29.84
N GLU A 576 57.79 -18.11 30.74
CA GLU A 576 57.28 -17.06 31.64
C GLU A 576 58.11 -15.76 31.83
N LYS A 577 57.37 -14.66 32.08
CA LYS A 577 57.27 -14.01 33.41
C LYS A 577 56.10 -13.01 33.40
N GLN A 578 55.27 -12.79 34.43
CA GLN A 578 55.31 -12.87 35.92
C GLN A 578 55.11 -11.45 36.47
N ALA A 579 54.41 -11.35 37.61
CA ALA A 579 54.01 -10.13 38.32
C ALA A 579 52.90 -9.28 37.66
N GLY A 580 52.09 -8.53 38.41
CA GLY A 580 51.91 -8.60 39.87
C GLY A 580 51.56 -7.28 40.56
N ASP A 581 50.37 -7.29 41.19
CA ASP A 581 50.00 -6.52 42.39
C ASP A 581 49.73 -4.99 42.29
N ALA A 582 49.00 -4.49 43.30
CA ALA A 582 48.96 -3.11 43.83
C ALA A 582 48.29 -1.95 43.02
N VAL A 583 47.60 -0.95 43.61
CA VAL A 583 46.89 -0.81 44.93
C VAL A 583 46.10 0.54 45.00
N GLN A 584 44.87 0.55 45.56
CA GLN A 584 44.16 1.69 46.25
C GLN A 584 44.02 3.08 45.54
N ALA A 585 43.34 4.14 46.03
CA ALA A 585 42.30 4.49 47.04
C ALA A 585 41.64 5.83 46.56
N GLY A 586 40.58 6.43 47.14
CA GLY A 586 39.71 6.19 48.31
C GLY A 586 38.54 7.22 48.27
N GLU A 587 37.37 6.93 48.86
CA GLU A 587 36.91 7.32 50.23
C GLU A 587 36.21 8.70 50.36
N GLY A 588 35.26 8.79 51.31
CA GLY A 588 34.31 9.91 51.51
C GLY A 588 32.94 9.63 50.86
N ASP A 589 31.88 9.13 51.52
CA ASP A 589 31.43 9.15 52.94
C ASP A 589 30.85 10.50 53.43
N LEU A 590 29.98 10.43 54.46
CA LEU A 590 29.01 11.40 55.01
C LEU A 590 27.65 11.44 54.27
N GLY A 591 26.53 10.92 54.81
CA GLY A 591 26.34 10.00 55.94
C GLY A 591 25.11 10.28 56.83
N THR A 592 24.40 9.21 57.25
CA THR A 592 23.35 9.11 58.32
C THR A 592 22.00 9.82 58.12
N GLY A 593 20.85 9.26 58.56
CA GLY A 593 20.57 7.91 59.11
C GLY A 593 19.25 7.79 59.92
N LYS A 594 18.97 6.56 60.44
CA LYS A 594 17.86 6.14 61.37
C LYS A 594 16.45 5.99 60.74
N GLU A 595 15.51 5.16 61.20
CA GLU A 595 15.34 4.02 62.17
C GLU A 595 13.95 3.37 61.82
N ALA A 596 13.43 2.18 62.21
CA ALA A 596 13.83 0.93 62.86
C ALA A 596 12.56 0.02 63.00
N VAL A 597 12.71 -1.31 62.90
CA VAL A 597 11.98 -2.44 63.57
C VAL A 597 10.46 -2.34 63.92
N THR A 598 9.62 -3.24 63.36
CA THR A 598 8.75 -4.30 64.03
C THR A 598 7.94 -5.06 62.95
N VAL A 599 7.95 -6.41 62.80
CA VAL A 599 7.08 -7.47 63.44
C VAL A 599 5.63 -7.01 63.72
N GLU A 600 4.52 -7.72 63.45
CA GLU A 600 4.19 -9.16 63.28
C GLU A 600 3.13 -9.33 62.13
N ASN A 601 2.53 -10.49 61.79
CA ASN A 601 2.54 -11.83 62.37
C ASN A 601 2.34 -12.93 61.29
N GLN A 602 2.57 -14.19 61.66
CA GLN A 602 2.41 -15.38 60.81
C GLN A 602 1.04 -16.04 61.04
N ASN A 603 0.58 -16.85 60.07
CA ASN A 603 0.44 -18.29 60.31
C ASN A 603 0.25 -19.07 59.00
N GLN A 604 0.72 -20.33 59.01
CA GLN A 604 0.62 -21.28 57.90
C GLN A 604 -0.52 -22.27 58.15
N ALA A 605 -0.97 -22.91 57.05
CA ALA A 605 -1.46 -24.29 56.93
C ALA A 605 -2.37 -24.92 58.01
N GLU A 606 -3.41 -25.65 57.56
CA GLU A 606 -3.37 -27.13 57.63
C GLU A 606 -4.41 -27.82 56.70
N THR A 607 -3.97 -28.94 56.11
CA THR A 607 -4.72 -30.12 55.61
C THR A 607 -6.08 -29.99 54.88
N HIS A 608 -6.03 -30.14 53.55
CA HIS A 608 -6.57 -31.30 52.78
C HIS A 608 -7.93 -31.98 53.09
N GLN A 609 -8.67 -32.26 52.00
CA GLN A 609 -9.47 -33.48 51.70
C GLN A 609 -10.83 -33.67 52.44
N ASN A 610 -11.95 -34.13 51.83
CA ASN A 610 -12.20 -34.86 50.56
C ASN A 610 -13.66 -34.74 50.04
N ASN A 611 -13.84 -35.01 48.73
CA ASN A 611 -14.93 -35.74 48.03
C ASN A 611 -16.44 -35.35 48.01
N ASP A 612 -16.94 -35.23 46.77
CA ASP A 612 -18.09 -35.94 46.14
C ASP A 612 -19.58 -35.48 46.21
N SER A 613 -20.24 -35.74 45.06
CA SER A 613 -21.67 -36.06 44.84
C SER A 613 -22.76 -34.98 44.63
N VAL A 614 -22.94 -34.63 43.35
CA VAL A 614 -24.12 -35.03 42.51
C VAL A 614 -25.55 -34.63 42.94
N SER A 615 -26.09 -33.67 42.18
CA SER A 615 -27.48 -33.55 41.65
C SER A 615 -28.70 -33.10 42.49
N GLN A 616 -29.43 -32.14 41.88
CA GLN A 616 -30.87 -32.13 41.49
C GLN A 616 -31.84 -31.07 42.09
N SER A 617 -32.77 -30.64 41.21
CA SER A 617 -34.07 -29.95 41.43
C SER A 617 -34.13 -28.40 41.41
N GLU A 618 -34.74 -27.89 40.33
CA GLU A 618 -35.49 -26.61 40.22
C GLU A 618 -36.83 -26.66 41.03
N PRO A 619 -37.68 -25.57 41.14
CA PRO A 619 -37.75 -24.37 40.30
C PRO A 619 -38.04 -22.98 40.95
N GLU A 620 -37.91 -21.95 40.11
CA GLU A 620 -38.61 -20.63 40.07
C GLU A 620 -38.75 -19.75 41.34
N ALA A 621 -38.01 -18.63 41.33
CA ALA A 621 -38.55 -17.29 41.67
C ALA A 621 -37.68 -16.17 41.06
N GLN A 622 -38.28 -15.18 40.39
CA GLN A 622 -37.55 -14.03 39.82
C GLN A 622 -37.41 -12.88 40.83
N GLN A 623 -36.19 -12.34 41.02
CA GLN A 623 -36.01 -10.92 41.34
C GLN A 623 -34.60 -10.41 41.01
N ASN A 624 -34.51 -9.22 40.40
CA ASN A 624 -33.25 -8.66 39.90
C ASN A 624 -32.35 -8.14 41.03
N VAL A 625 -31.09 -8.57 41.02
CA VAL A 625 -29.93 -7.85 41.56
C VAL A 625 -28.83 -7.97 40.50
N PRO A 626 -28.12 -6.89 40.12
CA PRO A 626 -26.94 -7.02 39.27
C PRO A 626 -25.82 -7.68 40.10
N GLU A 627 -25.51 -8.93 39.80
CA GLU A 627 -24.31 -9.57 40.33
C GLU A 627 -23.08 -8.86 39.75
N SER A 628 -22.28 -8.27 40.64
CA SER A 628 -20.89 -7.93 40.32
C SER A 628 -20.20 -9.21 39.89
N GLN A 629 -19.61 -9.23 38.70
CA GLN A 629 -18.75 -10.32 38.26
C GLN A 629 -17.67 -10.52 39.32
N GLN A 630 -17.74 -11.65 40.02
CA GLN A 630 -16.59 -12.15 40.76
C GLN A 630 -15.64 -12.68 39.72
N GLU A 631 -14.47 -12.04 39.59
CA GLU A 631 -13.38 -12.55 38.76
C GLU A 631 -13.06 -13.96 39.24
N GLU A 632 -13.23 -14.97 38.38
CA GLU A 632 -12.70 -16.30 38.68
C GLU A 632 -11.19 -16.17 38.85
N PRO A 633 -10.58 -16.86 39.84
CA PRO A 633 -9.15 -16.77 40.06
C PRO A 633 -8.42 -17.26 38.81
N GLU A 634 -7.52 -16.45 38.25
CA GLU A 634 -6.78 -16.77 37.04
C GLU A 634 -6.24 -18.21 37.09
N ALA A 635 -6.69 -19.03 36.12
CA ALA A 635 -6.28 -20.42 36.04
C ALA A 635 -4.77 -20.47 35.76
N ALA A 636 -3.98 -20.78 36.79
CA ALA A 636 -2.53 -20.88 36.68
C ALA A 636 -2.14 -22.06 35.78
N TRP A 637 -1.91 -21.74 34.50
CA TRP A 637 -1.50 -22.72 33.48
C TRP A 637 -0.17 -23.39 33.86
N PRO A 638 -0.01 -24.68 33.57
CA PRO A 638 1.22 -25.40 33.89
C PRO A 638 2.37 -24.95 32.99
N GLU A 639 3.60 -25.01 33.51
CA GLU A 639 4.83 -24.76 32.74
C GLU A 639 5.08 -25.84 31.66
N TYR A 640 4.43 -27.00 31.81
CA TYR A 640 4.51 -28.16 30.92
C TYR A 640 3.12 -28.77 30.72
N PHE A 641 2.73 -29.02 29.47
CA PHE A 641 1.47 -29.65 29.09
C PHE A 641 1.71 -31.12 28.73
N GLU A 642 1.00 -32.03 29.41
CA GLU A 642 0.95 -33.45 29.05
C GLU A 642 0.17 -33.67 27.74
N PRO A 643 0.43 -34.75 26.98
CA PRO A 643 -0.33 -35.08 25.78
C PRO A 643 -1.85 -35.13 26.02
N GLY A 644 -2.61 -34.31 25.28
CA GLY A 644 -4.03 -34.12 25.52
C GLY A 644 -4.64 -32.92 24.77
N ARG A 645 -5.94 -32.70 24.99
CA ARG A 645 -6.76 -31.63 24.42
C ARG A 645 -7.10 -30.61 25.50
N TYR A 646 -6.81 -29.33 25.23
CA TYR A 646 -6.97 -28.22 26.17
C TYR A 646 -7.73 -27.06 25.51
N GLU A 647 -8.83 -26.64 26.13
CA GLU A 647 -9.60 -25.45 25.74
C GLU A 647 -9.10 -24.22 26.51
N GLY A 648 -9.36 -23.01 26.00
CA GLY A 648 -9.14 -21.76 26.72
C GLY A 648 -7.68 -21.33 26.96
N VAL A 649 -6.68 -22.11 26.50
CA VAL A 649 -5.25 -21.79 26.67
C VAL A 649 -4.93 -20.44 26.01
N PRO A 650 -4.41 -19.43 26.74
CA PRO A 650 -4.06 -18.14 26.16
C PRO A 650 -3.01 -18.26 25.05
N ASN A 651 -3.08 -17.39 24.04
CA ASN A 651 -2.20 -17.43 22.88
C ASN A 651 -0.70 -17.35 23.26
N GLU A 652 -0.36 -16.50 24.23
CA GLU A 652 1.01 -16.38 24.72
C GLU A 652 1.49 -17.66 25.43
N VAL A 653 0.64 -18.26 26.27
CA VAL A 653 0.92 -19.53 26.96
C VAL A 653 1.13 -20.66 25.93
N TYR A 654 0.24 -20.79 24.95
CA TYR A 654 0.37 -21.81 23.89
C TYR A 654 1.64 -21.63 23.04
N HIS A 655 2.09 -20.40 22.79
CA HIS A 655 3.36 -20.14 22.11
C HIS A 655 4.60 -20.35 23.00
N ALA A 656 4.49 -20.13 24.32
CA ALA A 656 5.57 -20.36 25.28
C ALA A 656 5.73 -21.85 25.68
N ALA A 657 4.67 -22.64 25.58
CA ALA A 657 4.60 -24.04 25.99
C ALA A 657 5.60 -24.98 25.30
N ASN A 658 5.63 -26.23 25.77
CA ASN A 658 6.41 -27.33 25.22
C ASN A 658 5.88 -27.83 23.86
N GLY A 659 6.62 -28.76 23.24
CA GLY A 659 6.32 -29.33 21.93
C GLY A 659 6.68 -28.46 20.70
N ILE A 660 6.93 -29.13 19.58
CA ILE A 660 7.19 -28.51 18.28
C ILE A 660 5.85 -28.19 17.60
N SER A 661 5.65 -26.94 17.21
CA SER A 661 4.45 -26.47 16.48
C SER A 661 4.60 -26.54 14.96
N SER A 662 3.49 -26.50 14.24
CA SER A 662 3.47 -26.46 12.75
C SER A 662 4.34 -25.34 12.16
N THR A 663 4.40 -24.17 12.80
CA THR A 663 5.32 -23.08 12.40
C THR A 663 6.79 -23.47 12.58
N GLN A 664 7.14 -24.18 13.65
CA GLN A 664 8.50 -24.65 13.88
C GLN A 664 8.91 -25.73 12.86
N VAL A 665 7.99 -26.63 12.47
CA VAL A 665 8.24 -27.59 11.37
C VAL A 665 8.49 -26.86 10.03
N LYS A 666 7.78 -25.77 9.74
CA LYS A 666 8.04 -24.94 8.55
C LYS A 666 9.39 -24.23 8.61
N ASP A 667 9.76 -23.68 9.77
CA ASP A 667 11.07 -23.05 9.95
C ASP A 667 12.21 -24.07 9.70
N ALA A 668 12.02 -25.35 10.03
CA ALA A 668 12.96 -26.44 9.70
C ALA A 668 13.01 -26.78 8.20
N ARG A 669 11.92 -26.56 7.44
CA ARG A 669 11.91 -26.70 5.97
C ARG A 669 12.61 -25.56 5.25
N VAL A 670 12.76 -24.38 5.88
CA VAL A 670 13.68 -23.33 5.41
C VAL A 670 15.13 -23.79 5.58
N SER A 671 15.48 -24.32 6.76
CA SER A 671 16.60 -25.26 6.99
C SER A 671 16.69 -25.66 8.46
N LEU A 672 17.36 -26.78 8.75
CA LEU A 672 17.73 -27.15 10.12
C LEU A 672 18.62 -26.09 10.78
N MET A 673 19.55 -25.48 10.05
CA MET A 673 20.32 -24.32 10.55
C MET A 673 19.43 -23.15 10.98
N TYR A 674 18.38 -22.82 10.20
CA TYR A 674 17.44 -21.77 10.56
C TYR A 674 16.59 -22.14 11.79
N PHE A 675 16.10 -23.38 11.86
CA PHE A 675 15.39 -23.91 13.03
C PHE A 675 16.24 -23.80 14.31
N ASN A 676 17.50 -24.24 14.25
CA ASN A 676 18.44 -24.17 15.36
C ASN A 676 18.63 -22.73 15.87
N ALA A 677 19.06 -21.84 14.97
CA ALA A 677 19.31 -20.43 15.30
C ALA A 677 18.05 -19.71 15.84
N ARG A 678 16.85 -20.15 15.42
CA ARG A 678 15.58 -19.51 15.78
C ARG A 678 14.95 -20.06 17.07
N HIS A 679 14.96 -21.38 17.27
CA HIS A 679 14.19 -22.06 18.32
C HIS A 679 15.05 -22.69 19.40
N VAL A 680 16.25 -23.16 19.06
CA VAL A 680 17.16 -23.88 19.97
C VAL A 680 18.16 -22.91 20.60
N GLU A 681 19.00 -22.26 19.79
CA GLU A 681 19.96 -21.23 20.23
C GLU A 681 19.29 -19.88 20.53
N LYS A 682 18.16 -19.61 19.87
CA LYS A 682 17.40 -18.34 19.96
C LYS A 682 18.24 -17.09 19.60
N THR A 683 19.26 -17.27 18.76
CA THR A 683 20.10 -16.22 18.18
C THR A 683 19.34 -15.35 17.15
N ILE A 684 18.28 -15.88 16.53
CA ILE A 684 17.35 -15.15 15.66
C ILE A 684 16.07 -14.80 16.43
N VAL A 685 16.06 -13.63 17.07
CA VAL A 685 14.86 -13.06 17.70
C VAL A 685 13.91 -12.53 16.63
N LYS A 686 12.61 -12.88 16.71
CA LYS A 686 11.54 -12.24 15.93
C LYS A 686 10.73 -11.34 16.85
N GLU A 687 11.00 -10.04 16.79
CA GLU A 687 10.12 -9.04 17.38
C GLU A 687 8.74 -9.12 16.72
N ARG A 688 7.67 -9.21 17.52
CA ARG A 688 6.31 -9.01 17.02
C ARG A 688 6.11 -7.50 16.88
N SER A 689 5.90 -7.01 15.66
CA SER A 689 5.49 -5.62 15.47
C SER A 689 4.08 -5.44 16.07
N PRO A 690 3.83 -4.38 16.86
CA PRO A 690 2.50 -4.07 17.39
C PRO A 690 1.56 -3.46 16.32
N VAL A 691 2.00 -3.39 15.06
CA VAL A 691 1.17 -2.97 13.93
C VAL A 691 0.08 -4.01 13.67
N LEU A 692 -1.17 -3.54 13.52
CA LEU A 692 -2.33 -4.36 13.17
C LEU A 692 -2.10 -5.17 11.88
N ASP A 693 -2.19 -6.51 11.99
CA ASP A 693 -2.56 -7.33 10.83
C ASP A 693 -4.09 -7.42 10.76
N MET A 694 -4.65 -6.95 9.64
CA MET A 694 -6.06 -7.14 9.27
C MET A 694 -6.49 -8.62 9.32
N GLY A 695 -5.56 -9.56 9.10
CA GLY A 695 -5.80 -10.99 9.26
C GLY A 695 -6.22 -11.37 10.68
N ASN A 696 -5.57 -10.81 11.71
CA ASN A 696 -5.86 -11.12 13.11
C ASN A 696 -7.21 -10.52 13.53
N LEU A 697 -7.51 -9.29 13.11
CA LEU A 697 -8.81 -8.65 13.39
C LEU A 697 -9.97 -9.40 12.74
N VAL A 698 -9.80 -9.84 11.48
CA VAL A 698 -10.79 -10.70 10.80
C VAL A 698 -10.93 -12.06 11.50
N HIS A 699 -9.82 -12.66 11.94
CA HIS A 699 -9.82 -13.94 12.66
C HIS A 699 -10.58 -13.84 13.99
N ALA A 700 -10.24 -12.86 14.83
CA ALA A 700 -10.93 -12.57 16.08
C ALA A 700 -12.42 -12.33 15.84
N LEU A 701 -12.81 -11.44 14.92
CA LEU A 701 -14.22 -11.17 14.63
C LEU A 701 -14.99 -12.40 14.10
N ALA A 702 -14.36 -13.25 13.28
CA ALA A 702 -15.04 -14.40 12.69
C ALA A 702 -15.20 -15.58 13.67
N LEU A 703 -14.30 -15.70 14.66
CA LEU A 703 -14.21 -16.87 15.53
C LEU A 703 -14.57 -16.54 16.99
N GLN A 704 -13.98 -15.48 17.56
CA GLN A 704 -14.15 -15.03 18.95
C GLN A 704 -14.47 -13.52 19.05
N PRO A 705 -15.59 -13.04 18.47
CA PRO A 705 -15.94 -11.61 18.48
C PRO A 705 -16.06 -11.02 19.90
N GLU A 706 -16.33 -11.86 20.90
CA GLU A 706 -16.31 -11.52 22.33
C GLU A 706 -14.93 -11.02 22.84
N ASN A 707 -13.81 -11.44 22.24
CA ASN A 707 -12.47 -11.02 22.65
C ASN A 707 -12.05 -9.65 22.07
N LEU A 708 -12.86 -9.04 21.20
CA LEU A 708 -12.48 -7.84 20.44
C LEU A 708 -12.03 -6.69 21.35
N GLU A 709 -12.77 -6.40 22.42
CA GLU A 709 -12.47 -5.30 23.35
C GLU A 709 -11.29 -5.60 24.30
N ALA A 710 -10.88 -6.86 24.41
CA ALA A 710 -9.72 -7.29 25.19
C ALA A 710 -8.41 -7.19 24.38
N GLU A 711 -8.43 -7.60 23.11
CA GLU A 711 -7.24 -7.61 22.24
C GLU A 711 -7.03 -6.30 21.46
N PHE A 712 -8.10 -5.59 21.11
CA PHE A 712 -8.07 -4.45 20.20
C PHE A 712 -8.63 -3.17 20.86
N SER A 713 -8.00 -2.03 20.55
CA SER A 713 -8.46 -0.70 20.94
C SER A 713 -9.02 0.01 19.71
N VAL A 714 -10.35 0.10 19.65
CA VAL A 714 -11.09 0.69 18.53
C VAL A 714 -11.11 2.22 18.64
N GLU A 715 -10.84 2.89 17.53
CA GLU A 715 -10.88 4.35 17.40
C GLU A 715 -12.22 4.95 17.92
N PRO A 716 -12.19 5.93 18.84
CA PRO A 716 -13.38 6.42 19.53
C PRO A 716 -14.35 7.16 18.59
N GLU A 717 -15.64 7.06 18.90
CA GLU A 717 -16.66 7.86 18.22
C GLU A 717 -16.59 9.31 18.70
N ILE A 718 -16.50 10.27 17.76
CA ILE A 718 -16.46 11.70 18.07
C ILE A 718 -17.88 12.16 18.45
N PRO A 719 -18.13 12.62 19.71
CA PRO A 719 -19.48 12.98 20.14
C PRO A 719 -20.09 14.16 19.36
N GLU A 720 -21.41 14.15 19.18
CA GLU A 720 -22.14 15.27 18.59
C GLU A 720 -21.95 16.53 19.45
N GLY A 721 -21.34 17.57 18.88
CA GLY A 721 -20.94 18.80 19.58
C GLY A 721 -19.49 18.86 20.05
N ALA A 722 -18.66 17.83 19.81
CA ALA A 722 -17.22 17.90 20.06
C ALA A 722 -16.50 18.81 19.05
N PHE A 723 -15.45 19.50 19.51
CA PHE A 723 -14.67 20.42 18.69
C PHE A 723 -13.69 19.66 17.79
N THR A 724 -14.01 19.59 16.50
CA THR A 724 -13.21 18.93 15.46
C THR A 724 -12.25 19.88 14.73
N THR A 725 -12.64 21.15 14.54
CA THR A 725 -11.90 22.08 13.66
C THR A 725 -11.62 23.44 14.30
N THR A 726 -10.59 24.11 13.78
CA THR A 726 -10.28 25.50 14.08
C THR A 726 -11.32 26.50 13.56
N ALA A 727 -12.35 26.05 12.83
CA ALA A 727 -13.55 26.84 12.54
C ALA A 727 -14.52 26.76 13.72
N THR A 728 -14.93 25.55 14.11
CA THR A 728 -15.83 25.31 15.27
C THR A 728 -15.31 25.91 16.58
N LEU A 729 -13.97 25.89 16.80
CA LEU A 729 -13.35 26.57 17.95
C LEU A 729 -13.55 28.09 17.91
N ARG A 730 -13.41 28.72 16.73
CA ARG A 730 -13.59 30.17 16.59
C ARG A 730 -15.05 30.56 16.69
N GLU A 731 -15.95 29.83 16.03
CA GLU A 731 -17.40 30.09 16.07
C GLU A 731 -17.93 30.09 17.51
N PHE A 732 -17.44 29.19 18.37
CA PHE A 732 -17.76 29.21 19.80
C PHE A 732 -17.17 30.43 20.53
N ILE A 733 -15.91 30.80 20.26
CA ILE A 733 -15.27 31.97 20.89
C ILE A 733 -15.93 33.27 20.41
N ASP A 734 -16.28 33.39 19.13
CA ASP A 734 -17.01 34.52 18.54
C ASP A 734 -18.43 34.63 19.11
N ALA A 735 -19.15 33.51 19.24
CA ALA A 735 -20.47 33.47 19.89
C ALA A 735 -20.39 33.85 21.39
N HIS A 736 -19.37 33.37 22.10
CA HIS A 736 -19.12 33.78 23.49
C HIS A 736 -18.80 35.27 23.57
N ASN A 737 -17.89 35.78 22.74
CA ASN A 737 -17.54 37.19 22.67
C ASN A 737 -18.75 38.09 22.34
N ALA A 738 -19.63 37.64 21.44
CA ALA A 738 -20.87 38.33 21.10
C ALA A 738 -21.92 38.32 22.23
N SER A 739 -21.81 37.40 23.20
CA SER A 739 -22.63 37.37 24.41
C SER A 739 -22.12 38.28 25.53
N LEU A 740 -20.88 38.79 25.44
CA LEU A 740 -20.31 39.68 26.45
C LEU A 740 -20.93 41.10 26.37
N PRO A 741 -21.13 41.79 27.51
CA PRO A 741 -21.58 43.18 27.50
C PRO A 741 -20.59 44.09 26.76
N ALA A 742 -21.09 44.90 25.82
CA ALA A 742 -20.26 45.81 25.05
C ALA A 742 -19.44 46.75 25.96
N LEU A 743 -18.12 46.77 25.75
CA LEU A 743 -17.22 47.78 26.27
C LEU A 743 -17.50 49.13 25.56
N LEU A 744 -17.29 50.26 26.25
CA LEU A 744 -17.32 51.57 25.59
C LEU A 744 -16.24 51.64 24.49
N SER A 745 -16.50 52.33 23.39
CA SER A 745 -15.43 52.65 22.44
C SER A 745 -14.50 53.73 23.01
N ALA A 746 -13.31 53.89 22.41
CA ALA A 746 -12.43 55.01 22.73
C ALA A 746 -13.09 56.36 22.40
N ASP A 747 -13.94 56.39 21.37
CA ASP A 747 -14.67 57.59 20.95
C ASP A 747 -15.82 57.94 21.90
N ASP A 748 -16.52 56.95 22.47
CA ASP A 748 -17.54 57.18 23.51
C ASP A 748 -16.92 57.78 24.78
N ILE A 749 -15.78 57.22 25.23
CA ILE A 749 -15.03 57.76 26.38
C ILE A 749 -14.54 59.17 26.05
N LYS A 750 -13.99 59.39 24.85
CA LYS A 750 -13.54 60.70 24.41
C LYS A 750 -14.69 61.71 24.39
N ALA A 751 -15.88 61.32 23.93
CA ALA A 751 -17.07 62.18 23.94
C ALA A 751 -17.48 62.58 25.38
N LEU A 752 -17.47 61.63 26.33
CA LEU A 752 -17.74 61.93 27.75
C LEU A 752 -16.69 62.88 28.37
N LEU A 753 -15.41 62.74 27.99
CA LEU A 753 -14.33 63.64 28.43
C LEU A 753 -14.44 65.03 27.77
N GLU A 754 -14.87 65.10 26.50
CA GLU A 754 -15.11 66.36 25.78
C GLU A 754 -16.38 67.09 26.29
N GLU A 755 -17.44 66.35 26.63
CA GLU A 755 -18.64 66.87 27.30
C GLU A 755 -18.31 67.42 28.69
N TYR A 756 -17.57 66.68 29.52
CA TYR A 756 -17.10 67.19 30.82
C TYR A 756 -16.25 68.46 30.66
N ASN A 757 -15.27 68.45 29.75
CA ASN A 757 -14.44 69.62 29.47
C ASN A 757 -15.27 70.83 28.99
N ALA A 758 -16.38 70.62 28.30
CA ALA A 758 -17.31 71.69 27.90
C ALA A 758 -18.15 72.26 29.07
N THR A 759 -18.24 71.55 30.20
CA THR A 759 -18.85 72.08 31.44
C THR A 759 -17.89 72.91 32.30
N LEU A 760 -16.58 72.87 32.01
CA LEU A 760 -15.58 73.64 32.75
C LEU A 760 -15.61 75.13 32.38
N PRO A 761 -15.34 76.05 33.32
CA PRO A 761 -15.26 77.48 33.01
C PRO A 761 -14.17 77.77 31.96
N SER A 762 -14.52 78.50 30.91
CA SER A 762 -13.59 78.85 29.84
C SER A 762 -12.45 79.74 30.36
N GLN A 763 -11.20 79.32 30.13
CA GLN A 763 -10.02 80.11 30.50
C GLN A 763 -10.00 81.46 29.78
N MET A 764 -9.64 82.52 30.51
CA MET A 764 -9.63 83.89 29.99
C MET A 764 -8.50 84.07 28.98
N PRO A 765 -8.76 84.64 27.78
CA PRO A 765 -7.79 84.64 26.69
C PRO A 765 -6.61 85.59 26.95
N LEU A 766 -5.40 85.12 26.63
CA LEU A 766 -4.17 85.91 26.72
C LEU A 766 -3.97 86.78 25.46
N GLY A 767 -4.92 87.68 25.21
CA GLY A 767 -5.13 88.47 23.98
C GLY A 767 -3.86 88.95 23.26
N ALA A 768 -3.85 88.94 21.93
CA ALA A 768 -2.66 89.21 21.13
C ALA A 768 -2.15 90.65 21.32
N SER A 769 -3.06 91.62 21.32
CA SER A 769 -2.77 93.04 21.60
C SER A 769 -2.86 93.40 23.09
N VAL A 770 -2.41 94.62 23.43
CA VAL A 770 -2.56 95.19 24.78
C VAL A 770 -4.03 95.36 25.13
N ASP A 771 -4.86 95.78 24.17
CA ASP A 771 -6.26 96.15 24.37
C ASP A 771 -7.14 94.90 24.52
N GLU A 772 -6.90 93.84 23.74
CA GLU A 772 -7.51 92.51 23.95
C GLU A 772 -7.14 91.93 25.32
N THR A 773 -5.89 92.12 25.74
CA THR A 773 -5.44 91.70 27.08
C THR A 773 -6.17 92.50 28.17
N TYR A 774 -6.39 93.80 27.97
CA TYR A 774 -7.12 94.65 28.92
C TYR A 774 -8.59 94.21 29.04
N ALA A 775 -9.29 94.00 27.93
CA ALA A 775 -10.67 93.50 27.94
C ALA A 775 -10.82 92.13 28.63
N SER A 776 -9.78 91.28 28.55
CA SER A 776 -9.73 89.98 29.22
C SER A 776 -9.34 90.08 30.72
N TYR A 777 -8.73 91.20 31.12
CA TYR A 777 -8.33 91.51 32.51
C TYR A 777 -9.47 92.19 33.29
N GLU A 778 -10.23 93.09 32.64
CA GLU A 778 -11.40 93.79 33.20
C GLU A 778 -12.57 92.84 33.52
N GLN A 779 -12.60 91.67 32.90
CA GLN A 779 -13.56 90.59 33.15
C GLN A 779 -13.13 89.59 34.26
N LEU A 780 -11.95 89.77 34.88
CA LEU A 780 -11.54 88.98 36.03
C LEU A 780 -12.31 89.39 37.30
N PRO A 781 -12.51 88.50 38.29
CA PRO A 781 -12.97 88.90 39.61
C PRO A 781 -12.04 89.96 40.25
N GLU A 782 -12.59 90.89 41.03
CA GLU A 782 -11.86 92.04 41.61
C GLU A 782 -10.59 91.61 42.38
N GLU A 783 -10.65 90.47 43.06
CA GLU A 783 -9.55 89.84 43.79
C GLU A 783 -8.33 89.41 42.94
N PHE A 784 -8.47 89.36 41.61
CA PHE A 784 -7.38 89.16 40.63
C PHE A 784 -7.03 90.44 39.84
N GLN A 785 -7.80 91.52 39.95
CA GLN A 785 -7.52 92.81 39.28
C GLN A 785 -6.48 93.67 40.04
N ARG A 786 -5.29 93.11 40.30
CA ARG A 786 -4.31 93.67 41.25
C ARG A 786 -3.34 94.75 40.70
N ILE A 787 -3.67 95.41 39.59
CA ILE A 787 -2.85 96.51 39.04
C ILE A 787 -3.32 97.86 39.63
N GLU A 788 -2.44 98.57 40.34
CA GLU A 788 -2.78 99.84 41.01
C GLU A 788 -3.18 100.96 40.04
N ASN A 789 -4.35 101.54 40.30
CA ASN A 789 -4.93 102.67 39.55
C ASN A 789 -3.97 103.88 39.53
N GLY A 790 -3.40 104.14 38.36
CA GLY A 790 -2.37 105.20 38.15
C GLY A 790 -1.10 104.67 37.49
N THR A 791 -0.84 103.37 37.56
CA THR A 791 0.26 102.71 36.84
C THR A 791 -0.19 102.34 35.42
N LYS A 792 0.69 102.43 34.42
CA LYS A 792 0.35 101.98 33.06
C LYS A 792 0.12 100.46 33.05
N HIS A 793 -1.10 100.03 32.70
CA HIS A 793 -1.43 98.64 32.46
C HIS A 793 -0.57 98.07 31.31
N THR A 794 0.48 97.32 31.64
CA THR A 794 1.31 96.64 30.64
C THR A 794 0.72 95.27 30.33
N ALA A 795 0.79 94.84 29.07
CA ALA A 795 0.33 93.50 28.67
C ALA A 795 1.00 92.39 29.48
N THR A 796 2.26 92.56 29.92
CA THR A 796 2.96 91.61 30.79
C THR A 796 2.29 91.48 32.17
N ALA A 797 1.92 92.59 32.82
CA ALA A 797 1.26 92.57 34.12
C ALA A 797 -0.17 92.02 34.03
N MET A 798 -0.93 92.42 33.02
CA MET A 798 -2.29 91.90 32.80
C MET A 798 -2.27 90.40 32.48
N LYS A 799 -1.34 89.93 31.62
CA LYS A 799 -1.15 88.49 31.35
C LYS A 799 -0.64 87.71 32.55
N ALA A 800 -0.01 88.34 33.55
CA ALA A 800 0.32 87.67 34.81
C ALA A 800 -0.95 87.45 35.65
N CYS A 801 -1.80 88.46 35.80
CA CYS A 801 -3.07 88.35 36.54
C CYS A 801 -4.05 87.36 35.89
N ILE A 802 -4.18 87.40 34.56
CA ILE A 802 -4.98 86.43 33.79
C ILE A 802 -4.43 85.00 33.96
N LYS A 803 -3.10 84.82 34.00
CA LYS A 803 -2.49 83.50 34.27
C LYS A 803 -2.71 83.02 35.71
N GLU A 804 -2.69 83.91 36.69
CA GLU A 804 -2.99 83.56 38.09
C GLU A 804 -4.44 83.08 38.22
N TYR A 805 -5.40 83.82 37.65
CA TYR A 805 -6.80 83.40 37.61
C TYR A 805 -7.00 82.08 36.85
N ASN A 806 -6.47 81.94 35.63
CA ASN A 806 -6.58 80.71 34.85
C ASN A 806 -5.91 79.49 35.53
N ALA A 807 -4.98 79.70 36.47
CA ALA A 807 -4.38 78.63 37.27
C ALA A 807 -5.22 78.23 38.51
N THR A 808 -6.28 78.98 38.84
CA THR A 808 -7.28 78.60 39.85
C THR A 808 -8.50 77.87 39.27
N LEU A 809 -8.68 77.93 37.94
CA LEU A 809 -9.70 77.16 37.24
C LEU A 809 -9.30 75.67 37.15
N PRO A 810 -10.26 74.72 37.17
CA PRO A 810 -9.96 73.32 36.93
C PRO A 810 -9.31 73.11 35.55
N ALA A 811 -8.21 72.36 35.50
CA ALA A 811 -7.57 72.02 34.25
C ALA A 811 -8.42 71.00 33.46
N PRO A 812 -8.59 71.17 32.13
CA PRO A 812 -9.30 70.20 31.31
C PRO A 812 -8.53 68.87 31.26
N VAL A 813 -9.27 67.75 31.30
CA VAL A 813 -8.71 66.40 31.17
C VAL A 813 -8.27 66.11 29.75
N LYS A 814 -7.32 65.19 29.58
CA LYS A 814 -6.79 64.84 28.24
C LYS A 814 -7.80 63.99 27.46
N THR A 815 -8.15 64.45 26.27
CA THR A 815 -9.06 63.76 25.34
C THR A 815 -8.31 62.98 24.23
N SER A 816 -7.03 62.67 24.47
CA SER A 816 -6.15 61.96 23.53
C SER A 816 -5.25 60.94 24.25
N GLY A 817 -5.19 59.73 23.70
CA GLY A 817 -4.47 58.59 24.27
C GLY A 817 -4.96 57.25 23.69
N SER A 818 -4.51 56.13 24.27
CA SER A 818 -5.17 54.83 24.10
C SER A 818 -6.50 54.80 24.88
N ARG A 819 -7.37 53.81 24.63
CA ARG A 819 -8.58 53.57 25.43
C ARG A 819 -8.28 53.56 26.93
N ASP A 820 -7.21 52.89 27.34
CA ASP A 820 -6.86 52.74 28.76
C ASP A 820 -6.42 54.08 29.38
N ALA A 821 -5.63 54.88 28.65
CA ALA A 821 -5.26 56.23 29.07
C ALA A 821 -6.48 57.17 29.14
N LEU A 822 -7.49 56.98 28.28
CA LEU A 822 -8.76 57.71 28.34
C LEU A 822 -9.63 57.24 29.52
N LEU A 823 -9.61 55.94 29.88
CA LEU A 823 -10.25 55.43 31.09
C LEU A 823 -9.59 55.97 32.37
N GLU A 824 -8.26 56.10 32.40
CA GLU A 824 -7.55 56.77 33.50
C GLU A 824 -7.99 58.23 33.68
N GLN A 825 -8.25 58.96 32.59
CA GLN A 825 -8.81 60.32 32.67
C GLN A 825 -10.29 60.30 33.09
N LEU A 826 -11.07 59.33 32.64
CA LEU A 826 -12.48 59.19 33.01
C LEU A 826 -12.66 58.86 34.50
N ALA A 827 -11.73 58.09 35.09
CA ALA A 827 -11.74 57.74 36.51
C ALA A 827 -11.63 58.96 37.45
N ILE A 828 -11.07 60.08 36.96
CA ILE A 828 -10.99 61.36 37.70
C ILE A 828 -12.36 62.04 37.80
N ILE A 829 -13.26 61.76 36.85
CA ILE A 829 -14.56 62.45 36.66
C ILE A 829 -15.72 61.57 37.12
N ASN A 830 -15.72 60.30 36.73
CA ASN A 830 -16.77 59.32 37.00
C ASN A 830 -16.15 57.96 37.35
N PRO A 831 -15.64 57.79 38.59
CA PRO A 831 -15.02 56.53 39.02
C PRO A 831 -16.02 55.36 39.04
N ASP A 832 -17.30 55.61 39.30
CA ASP A 832 -18.34 54.58 39.34
C ASP A 832 -18.58 53.94 37.97
N LEU A 833 -18.54 54.74 36.89
CA LEU A 833 -18.68 54.23 35.52
C LEU A 833 -17.43 53.47 35.05
N VAL A 834 -16.23 53.91 35.48
CA VAL A 834 -14.99 53.14 35.24
C VAL A 834 -14.99 51.84 36.04
N ALA A 835 -15.51 51.81 37.27
CA ALA A 835 -15.66 50.60 38.06
C ALA A 835 -16.67 49.61 37.44
N GLN A 836 -17.76 50.09 36.86
CA GLN A 836 -18.71 49.27 36.09
C GLN A 836 -18.08 48.72 34.80
N GLU A 837 -17.29 49.53 34.09
CA GLU A 837 -16.58 49.10 32.89
C GLU A 837 -15.51 48.05 33.21
N ALA A 838 -14.79 48.19 34.33
CA ALA A 838 -13.78 47.24 34.80
C ALA A 838 -14.35 45.90 35.31
N GLN A 839 -15.66 45.82 35.55
CA GLN A 839 -16.35 44.57 35.89
C GLN A 839 -16.77 43.75 34.65
N LYS A 840 -16.70 44.32 33.44
CA LYS A 840 -17.00 43.61 32.20
C LYS A 840 -15.84 42.68 31.83
N SER A 841 -16.16 41.44 31.45
CA SER A 841 -15.16 40.48 30.99
C SER A 841 -14.57 40.91 29.64
N SER A 842 -13.25 40.81 29.49
CA SER A 842 -12.57 41.08 28.22
C SER A 842 -12.84 39.99 27.18
N PRO A 843 -13.12 40.33 25.90
CA PRO A 843 -13.23 39.33 24.83
C PRO A 843 -11.99 38.43 24.70
N LEU A 844 -12.24 37.15 24.42
CA LEU A 844 -11.22 36.14 24.19
C LEU A 844 -10.64 36.26 22.77
N LYS A 845 -9.39 35.81 22.61
CA LYS A 845 -8.67 35.90 21.33
C LYS A 845 -9.14 34.82 20.36
N VAL A 846 -9.62 35.25 19.19
CA VAL A 846 -9.98 34.39 18.04
C VAL A 846 -8.79 34.11 17.10
N SER A 847 -7.63 34.70 17.40
CA SER A 847 -6.36 34.52 16.69
C SER A 847 -5.30 33.90 17.60
N GLY A 848 -4.58 32.90 17.07
CA GLY A 848 -3.65 32.05 17.79
C GLY A 848 -3.42 30.73 17.03
N THR A 849 -2.64 29.83 17.63
CA THR A 849 -2.52 28.42 17.24
C THR A 849 -3.80 27.64 17.59
N LYS A 850 -3.90 26.37 17.17
CA LYS A 850 -5.04 25.51 17.57
C LYS A 850 -5.05 25.29 19.10
N ALA A 851 -3.88 25.13 19.72
CA ALA A 851 -3.74 24.98 21.18
C ALA A 851 -4.21 26.22 21.96
N ASP A 852 -3.84 27.43 21.51
CA ASP A 852 -4.30 28.68 22.14
C ASP A 852 -5.84 28.79 22.14
N LEU A 853 -6.46 28.37 21.02
CA LEU A 853 -7.91 28.39 20.86
C LEU A 853 -8.60 27.29 21.68
N ILE A 854 -8.01 26.09 21.79
CA ILE A 854 -8.49 25.03 22.69
C ILE A 854 -8.44 25.52 24.15
N GLN A 855 -7.35 26.17 24.56
CA GLN A 855 -7.23 26.72 25.91
C GLN A 855 -8.26 27.84 26.17
N ALA A 856 -8.55 28.69 25.17
CA ALA A 856 -9.60 29.71 25.26
C ALA A 856 -11.02 29.13 25.32
N VAL A 857 -11.30 28.00 24.66
CA VAL A 857 -12.57 27.28 24.83
C VAL A 857 -12.65 26.64 26.21
N LYS A 858 -11.57 25.98 26.67
CA LYS A 858 -11.51 25.32 27.99
C LYS A 858 -11.68 26.28 29.18
N SER A 859 -11.29 27.56 29.04
CA SER A 859 -11.50 28.55 30.11
C SER A 859 -12.97 29.02 30.24
N VAL A 860 -13.79 28.82 29.20
CA VAL A 860 -15.24 29.11 29.20
C VAL A 860 -16.05 27.85 29.51
N ASN A 861 -15.69 26.73 28.89
CA ASN A 861 -16.33 25.43 29.06
C ASN A 861 -15.27 24.35 29.36
N PRO A 862 -14.97 24.09 30.65
CA PRO A 862 -14.04 23.02 31.04
C PRO A 862 -14.50 21.61 30.66
N ALA A 863 -15.79 21.42 30.35
CA ALA A 863 -16.37 20.15 29.90
C ALA A 863 -16.45 20.04 28.36
N ALA A 864 -15.80 20.94 27.62
CA ALA A 864 -15.69 20.84 26.18
C ALA A 864 -14.87 19.59 25.78
N VAL A 865 -15.40 18.81 24.84
CA VAL A 865 -14.72 17.64 24.25
C VAL A 865 -14.03 18.07 22.95
N PHE A 866 -12.78 17.65 22.75
CA PHE A 866 -11.97 17.97 21.59
C PHE A 866 -11.59 16.68 20.87
N ALA A 867 -11.84 16.61 19.55
CA ALA A 867 -11.63 15.38 18.79
C ALA A 867 -10.14 14.98 18.75
N ASP A 868 -9.24 15.96 18.62
CA ASP A 868 -7.79 15.77 18.70
C ASP A 868 -7.39 15.03 19.98
N GLU A 869 -7.88 15.49 21.14
CA GLU A 869 -7.49 14.96 22.46
C GLU A 869 -8.03 13.54 22.70
N LEU A 870 -9.23 13.21 22.20
CA LEU A 870 -9.75 11.84 22.20
C LEU A 870 -8.89 10.90 21.34
N LEU A 871 -8.51 11.37 20.15
CA LEU A 871 -7.72 10.57 19.20
C LEU A 871 -6.25 10.46 19.61
N ASP A 872 -5.70 11.46 20.32
CA ASP A 872 -4.37 11.41 20.91
C ASP A 872 -4.34 10.46 22.12
N ALA A 873 -5.31 10.53 23.03
CA ALA A 873 -5.42 9.56 24.14
C ALA A 873 -5.58 8.11 23.65
N TRP A 874 -6.31 7.90 22.54
CA TRP A 874 -6.38 6.60 21.87
C TRP A 874 -5.02 6.17 21.27
N ARG A 875 -4.28 7.08 20.62
CA ARG A 875 -2.93 6.84 20.09
C ARG A 875 -1.88 6.57 21.18
N GLU A 876 -2.03 7.14 22.37
CA GLU A 876 -1.13 6.90 23.52
C GLU A 876 -1.18 5.45 24.02
N ASN A 877 -2.28 4.73 23.73
CA ASN A 877 -2.41 3.27 23.90
C ASN A 877 -1.91 2.74 25.26
N THR A 878 -2.39 3.34 26.34
CA THR A 878 -1.98 3.03 27.72
C THR A 878 -2.21 1.58 28.15
N GLU A 879 -3.11 0.87 27.47
CA GLU A 879 -3.42 -0.56 27.71
C GLU A 879 -2.58 -1.53 26.85
N GLY A 880 -1.78 -1.03 25.89
CA GLY A 880 -0.93 -1.85 25.01
C GLY A 880 -1.66 -2.68 23.95
N LYS A 881 -2.99 -2.52 23.81
CA LYS A 881 -3.85 -3.23 22.85
C LYS A 881 -3.51 -2.91 21.40
N VAL A 882 -3.97 -3.71 20.45
CA VAL A 882 -3.75 -3.44 19.01
C VAL A 882 -4.71 -2.33 18.55
N LEU A 883 -4.16 -1.21 18.07
CA LEU A 883 -4.97 -0.08 17.58
C LEU A 883 -5.70 -0.41 16.27
N VAL A 884 -7.01 -0.13 16.21
CA VAL A 884 -7.88 -0.36 15.04
C VAL A 884 -8.67 0.90 14.69
N THR A 885 -8.51 1.42 13.46
CA THR A 885 -9.31 2.55 12.98
C THR A 885 -10.75 2.15 12.66
N ARG A 886 -11.67 3.13 12.64
CA ARG A 886 -13.07 2.90 12.25
C ARG A 886 -13.21 2.36 10.82
N GLN A 887 -12.35 2.75 9.89
CA GLN A 887 -12.32 2.14 8.55
C GLN A 887 -11.89 0.67 8.63
N GLN A 888 -10.82 0.36 9.35
CA GLN A 888 -10.30 -1.01 9.48
C GLN A 888 -11.35 -1.96 10.11
N LEU A 889 -12.03 -1.51 11.18
CA LEU A 889 -13.14 -2.25 11.77
C LEU A 889 -14.31 -2.42 10.78
N SER A 890 -14.67 -1.39 10.03
CA SER A 890 -15.73 -1.47 9.00
C SER A 890 -15.39 -2.50 7.91
N THR A 891 -14.16 -2.50 7.39
CA THR A 891 -13.68 -3.52 6.43
C THR A 891 -13.73 -4.91 7.04
N ALA A 892 -13.28 -5.08 8.29
CA ALA A 892 -13.26 -6.39 8.95
C ALA A 892 -14.66 -6.92 9.27
N LEU A 893 -15.61 -6.05 9.64
CA LEU A 893 -17.03 -6.40 9.80
C LEU A 893 -17.69 -6.77 8.46
N ASN A 894 -17.35 -6.11 7.36
CA ASN A 894 -17.81 -6.51 6.02
C ASN A 894 -17.26 -7.89 5.61
N ILE A 895 -16.02 -8.22 6.00
CA ILE A 895 -15.42 -9.55 5.80
C ILE A 895 -16.09 -10.61 6.69
N GLN A 896 -16.31 -10.32 7.98
CA GLN A 896 -17.04 -11.18 8.91
C GLN A 896 -18.46 -11.48 8.39
N LYS A 897 -19.17 -10.45 7.91
CA LYS A 897 -20.47 -10.60 7.27
C LYS A 897 -20.41 -11.53 6.05
N ALA A 898 -19.45 -11.35 5.14
CA ALA A 898 -19.30 -12.21 3.97
C ALA A 898 -19.00 -13.68 4.34
N LEU A 899 -18.22 -13.92 5.40
CA LEU A 899 -17.98 -15.26 5.95
C LEU A 899 -19.26 -15.91 6.50
N LEU A 900 -20.08 -15.15 7.24
CA LEU A 900 -21.33 -15.62 7.85
C LEU A 900 -22.47 -15.81 6.83
N GLU A 901 -22.56 -14.95 5.81
CA GLU A 901 -23.54 -15.07 4.72
C GLU A 901 -23.19 -16.19 3.73
N HIS A 902 -21.92 -16.63 3.66
CA HIS A 902 -21.49 -17.66 2.73
C HIS A 902 -22.09 -19.06 3.09
N PRO A 903 -22.82 -19.75 2.17
CA PRO A 903 -23.73 -20.88 2.50
C PRO A 903 -23.16 -22.12 3.20
N THR A 904 -21.83 -22.24 3.28
CA THR A 904 -21.14 -23.34 3.98
C THR A 904 -20.24 -22.81 5.10
N ALA A 905 -19.46 -21.76 4.84
CA ALA A 905 -18.53 -21.19 5.84
C ALA A 905 -19.30 -20.67 7.05
N GLY A 906 -20.40 -19.94 6.83
CA GLY A 906 -21.26 -19.48 7.90
C GLY A 906 -21.81 -20.61 8.76
N LYS A 907 -22.09 -21.80 8.19
CA LYS A 907 -22.56 -22.97 8.94
C LYS A 907 -21.47 -23.64 9.77
N LEU A 908 -20.21 -23.61 9.31
CA LEU A 908 -19.06 -24.07 10.09
C LEU A 908 -18.81 -23.10 11.26
N LEU A 909 -18.73 -21.80 10.96
CA LEU A 909 -18.44 -20.72 11.91
C LEU A 909 -19.52 -20.53 12.98
N THR A 910 -20.78 -20.88 12.70
CA THR A 910 -21.93 -20.76 13.64
C THR A 910 -22.43 -22.11 14.18
N HIS A 911 -21.70 -23.20 13.97
CA HIS A 911 -22.18 -24.52 14.39
C HIS A 911 -22.25 -24.64 15.93
N PRO A 912 -23.32 -25.23 16.53
CA PRO A 912 -23.43 -25.35 17.99
C PRO A 912 -22.37 -26.22 18.66
N SER A 913 -21.73 -27.15 17.93
CA SER A 913 -20.59 -27.96 18.41
C SER A 913 -19.23 -27.42 17.97
N ARG A 914 -19.14 -26.14 17.60
CA ARG A 914 -17.85 -25.50 17.32
C ARG A 914 -17.04 -25.36 18.60
N ALA A 915 -15.77 -25.74 18.54
CA ALA A 915 -14.75 -25.27 19.47
C ALA A 915 -13.67 -24.52 18.69
N VAL A 916 -13.05 -23.53 19.31
CA VAL A 916 -12.21 -22.52 18.66
C VAL A 916 -10.89 -22.42 19.41
N GLU A 917 -9.78 -22.24 18.69
CA GLU A 917 -8.42 -22.12 19.27
C GLU A 917 -8.01 -23.29 20.19
N VAL A 918 -8.62 -24.47 20.01
CA VAL A 918 -8.39 -25.64 20.87
C VAL A 918 -6.96 -26.15 20.72
N SER A 919 -6.24 -26.23 21.83
CA SER A 919 -4.83 -26.58 21.84
C SER A 919 -4.65 -28.07 22.11
N TYR A 920 -3.88 -28.73 21.26
CA TYR A 920 -3.51 -30.13 21.40
C TYR A 920 -2.02 -30.24 21.62
N PHE A 921 -1.63 -31.05 22.61
CA PHE A 921 -0.27 -31.47 22.85
C PHE A 921 -0.18 -32.98 22.61
N GLY A 922 0.93 -33.45 22.07
CA GLY A 922 1.10 -34.84 21.66
C GLY A 922 2.56 -35.24 21.58
N ILE A 923 2.80 -36.48 21.17
CA ILE A 923 4.13 -37.03 20.90
C ILE A 923 4.10 -37.61 19.49
N ASP A 924 5.10 -37.28 18.68
CA ASP A 924 5.30 -37.87 17.36
C ASP A 924 5.74 -39.33 17.49
N GLU A 925 4.93 -40.30 17.03
CA GLU A 925 5.21 -41.73 17.24
C GLU A 925 6.49 -42.23 16.54
N GLU A 926 6.99 -41.54 15.50
CA GLU A 926 8.19 -41.95 14.76
C GLU A 926 9.48 -41.45 15.43
N THR A 927 9.46 -40.29 16.07
CA THR A 927 10.65 -39.65 16.66
C THR A 927 10.66 -39.56 18.19
N GLY A 928 9.50 -39.72 18.85
CA GLY A 928 9.35 -39.50 20.29
C GLY A 928 9.40 -38.02 20.70
N LEU A 929 9.46 -37.08 19.75
CA LEU A 929 9.46 -35.65 20.01
C LEU A 929 8.06 -35.15 20.39
N GLU A 930 7.99 -34.27 21.39
CA GLU A 930 6.75 -33.57 21.73
C GLU A 930 6.32 -32.63 20.59
N VAL A 931 5.01 -32.58 20.34
CA VAL A 931 4.39 -31.73 19.32
C VAL A 931 3.19 -30.98 19.88
N ARG A 932 2.87 -29.83 19.28
CA ARG A 932 1.66 -29.06 19.59
C ARG A 932 0.97 -28.59 18.31
N VAL A 933 -0.36 -28.61 18.31
CA VAL A 933 -1.17 -28.04 17.24
C VAL A 933 -2.33 -27.24 17.82
N ARG A 934 -2.80 -26.27 17.04
CA ARG A 934 -4.01 -25.52 17.30
C ARG A 934 -4.68 -25.24 15.95
N PRO A 935 -5.77 -25.95 15.59
CA PRO A 935 -6.65 -25.53 14.52
C PRO A 935 -7.52 -24.36 15.00
N ASP A 936 -7.72 -23.37 14.13
CA ASP A 936 -8.54 -22.18 14.37
C ASP A 936 -9.98 -22.58 14.77
N LEU A 937 -10.51 -23.65 14.16
CA LEU A 937 -11.85 -24.20 14.39
C LEU A 937 -11.82 -25.74 14.40
N GLU A 938 -12.55 -26.38 15.32
CA GLU A 938 -12.93 -27.79 15.23
C GLU A 938 -14.44 -28.02 15.45
N LEU A 939 -14.93 -29.14 14.93
CA LEU A 939 -16.35 -29.53 14.92
C LEU A 939 -16.50 -31.04 15.10
N ASP A 940 -17.35 -31.49 16.01
CA ASP A 940 -17.90 -32.86 16.00
C ASP A 940 -19.28 -32.85 15.34
N MET A 941 -19.45 -33.64 14.28
CA MET A 941 -20.70 -33.83 13.53
C MET A 941 -21.30 -35.24 13.70
N GLY A 942 -21.20 -35.80 14.90
CA GLY A 942 -21.79 -37.09 15.27
C GLY A 942 -20.82 -38.26 15.10
N GLY A 943 -19.56 -38.09 15.53
CA GLY A 943 -18.50 -39.06 15.32
C GLY A 943 -17.77 -38.90 13.98
N LEU A 944 -17.90 -37.72 13.36
CA LEU A 944 -17.02 -37.22 12.30
C LEU A 944 -16.42 -35.91 12.82
N ARG A 945 -15.10 -35.86 12.98
CA ARG A 945 -14.39 -34.69 13.50
C ARG A 945 -13.72 -33.91 12.37
N ILE A 946 -14.07 -32.64 12.27
CA ILE A 946 -13.64 -31.74 11.19
C ILE A 946 -12.81 -30.62 11.79
N GLY A 947 -11.59 -30.42 11.28
CA GLY A 947 -10.83 -29.19 11.49
C GLY A 947 -11.08 -28.17 10.39
N ALA A 948 -11.03 -26.89 10.73
CA ALA A 948 -10.91 -25.83 9.75
C ALA A 948 -9.96 -24.71 10.21
N ASP A 949 -9.46 -23.97 9.24
CA ASP A 949 -8.44 -22.94 9.39
C ASP A 949 -8.80 -21.75 8.46
N LEU A 950 -8.72 -20.53 8.98
CA LEU A 950 -9.21 -19.29 8.37
C LEU A 950 -8.04 -18.48 7.80
N LYS A 951 -8.01 -18.27 6.48
CA LYS A 951 -6.88 -17.61 5.80
C LYS A 951 -7.33 -16.38 5.00
N THR A 952 -6.98 -15.23 5.57
CA THR A 952 -7.20 -13.91 5.00
C THR A 952 -6.15 -13.59 3.93
N ILE A 953 -6.57 -13.33 2.69
CA ILE A 953 -5.70 -13.17 1.50
C ILE A 953 -6.05 -11.91 0.69
N SER A 954 -5.16 -11.50 -0.23
CA SER A 954 -5.39 -10.40 -1.18
C SER A 954 -5.07 -10.90 -2.60
N MET A 955 -6.05 -10.85 -3.51
CA MET A 955 -5.98 -11.46 -4.85
C MET A 955 -6.87 -10.74 -5.90
N TRP A 956 -7.14 -9.44 -5.74
CA TRP A 956 -8.02 -8.63 -6.61
C TRP A 956 -7.81 -8.76 -8.13
N ASN A 957 -6.58 -9.05 -8.60
CA ASN A 957 -6.24 -9.10 -10.03
C ASN A 957 -6.31 -10.50 -10.67
N ILE A 958 -6.78 -11.51 -9.95
CA ILE A 958 -6.79 -12.90 -10.44
C ILE A 958 -8.10 -13.23 -11.17
N LYS A 959 -7.98 -13.66 -12.45
CA LYS A 959 -9.12 -14.16 -13.22
C LYS A 959 -9.73 -15.41 -12.57
N GLN A 960 -11.06 -15.51 -12.56
CA GLN A 960 -11.83 -16.61 -11.95
C GLN A 960 -11.32 -18.02 -12.33
N GLU A 961 -10.98 -18.24 -13.61
CA GLU A 961 -10.43 -19.51 -14.12
C GLU A 961 -9.08 -19.88 -13.47
N GLY A 962 -8.23 -18.89 -13.19
CA GLY A 962 -6.92 -19.07 -12.57
C GLY A 962 -6.94 -19.10 -11.04
N LEU A 963 -8.04 -18.65 -10.40
CA LEU A 963 -8.11 -18.49 -8.95
C LEU A 963 -7.90 -19.80 -8.19
N ARG A 964 -8.48 -20.90 -8.66
CA ARG A 964 -8.29 -22.24 -8.06
C ARG A 964 -6.81 -22.69 -8.11
N ALA A 965 -6.12 -22.43 -9.21
CA ALA A 965 -4.70 -22.77 -9.36
C ALA A 965 -3.80 -21.88 -8.48
N LYS A 966 -4.13 -20.59 -8.34
CA LYS A 966 -3.43 -19.67 -7.44
C LYS A 966 -3.64 -20.03 -5.96
N LEU A 967 -4.86 -20.40 -5.55
CA LEU A 967 -5.16 -20.88 -4.20
C LEU A 967 -4.46 -22.21 -3.89
N HIS A 968 -4.49 -23.17 -4.81
CA HIS A 968 -3.73 -24.42 -4.64
C HIS A 968 -2.23 -24.16 -4.50
N ARG A 969 -1.66 -23.25 -5.32
CA ARG A 969 -0.26 -22.87 -5.17
C ARG A 969 0.03 -22.18 -3.83
N GLU A 970 -0.86 -21.32 -3.33
CA GLU A 970 -0.71 -20.72 -1.99
C GLU A 970 -0.76 -21.79 -0.87
N ILE A 971 -1.48 -22.91 -1.03
CA ILE A 971 -1.49 -24.03 -0.08
C ILE A 971 -0.16 -24.81 -0.06
N ILE A 972 0.51 -24.90 -1.21
CA ILE A 972 1.82 -25.55 -1.36
C ILE A 972 2.94 -24.58 -0.90
N ASP A 973 3.03 -23.39 -1.48
CA ASP A 973 4.05 -22.35 -1.21
C ASP A 973 4.10 -21.90 0.28
N ARG A 974 3.08 -22.22 1.08
CA ARG A 974 2.97 -21.88 2.52
C ARG A 974 2.99 -23.08 3.46
N ASP A 975 3.21 -24.30 2.96
CA ASP A 975 3.14 -25.55 3.73
C ASP A 975 1.81 -25.71 4.52
N TYR A 976 0.70 -25.20 3.99
CA TYR A 976 -0.61 -25.35 4.65
C TYR A 976 -1.08 -26.79 4.64
N HIS A 977 -0.80 -27.54 3.57
CA HIS A 977 -1.08 -28.98 3.47
C HIS A 977 -0.34 -29.82 4.52
N LEU A 978 0.94 -29.50 4.79
CA LEU A 978 1.71 -30.07 5.91
C LEU A 978 1.10 -29.73 7.27
N SER A 979 0.59 -28.50 7.42
CA SER A 979 -0.08 -28.06 8.66
C SER A 979 -1.36 -28.86 8.90
N ALA A 980 -2.20 -28.98 7.88
CA ALA A 980 -3.43 -29.77 7.92
C ALA A 980 -3.16 -31.26 8.24
N ALA A 981 -2.12 -31.85 7.65
CA ALA A 981 -1.72 -33.22 7.94
C ALA A 981 -1.28 -33.41 9.40
N MET A 982 -0.44 -32.51 9.93
CA MET A 982 -0.03 -32.51 11.34
C MET A 982 -1.24 -32.31 12.27
N TYR A 983 -2.18 -31.44 11.91
CA TYR A 983 -3.39 -31.16 12.69
C TYR A 983 -4.32 -32.37 12.70
N CYS A 984 -4.54 -33.02 11.56
CA CYS A 984 -5.33 -34.25 11.46
C CYS A 984 -4.78 -35.39 12.33
N GLU A 985 -3.46 -35.58 12.36
CA GLU A 985 -2.84 -36.62 13.18
C GLU A 985 -2.90 -36.27 14.68
N THR A 986 -2.34 -35.12 15.08
CA THR A 986 -2.19 -34.76 16.51
C THR A 986 -3.53 -34.49 17.19
N ALA A 987 -4.50 -33.92 16.47
CA ALA A 987 -5.84 -33.65 16.99
C ALA A 987 -6.89 -34.71 16.62
N ALA A 988 -6.51 -35.80 15.93
CA ALA A 988 -7.40 -36.89 15.47
C ALA A 988 -8.64 -36.40 14.69
N LEU A 989 -8.43 -35.69 13.58
CA LEU A 989 -9.49 -35.10 12.74
C LEU A 989 -9.65 -35.88 11.42
N ASP A 990 -10.87 -36.29 11.09
CA ASP A 990 -11.20 -37.07 9.88
C ASP A 990 -11.12 -36.25 8.58
N GLN A 991 -11.38 -34.94 8.66
CA GLN A 991 -11.33 -34.01 7.52
C GLN A 991 -10.74 -32.66 7.93
N PHE A 992 -10.17 -31.95 6.95
CA PHE A 992 -9.63 -30.61 7.12
C PHE A 992 -10.07 -29.66 6.00
N PHE A 993 -10.39 -28.41 6.35
CA PHE A 993 -10.81 -27.38 5.41
C PHE A 993 -10.08 -26.05 5.61
N TRP A 994 -9.62 -25.43 4.53
CA TRP A 994 -9.23 -24.02 4.54
C TRP A 994 -10.41 -23.14 4.14
N ILE A 995 -10.72 -22.15 4.97
CA ILE A 995 -11.68 -21.07 4.68
C ILE A 995 -10.86 -19.86 4.24
N PHE A 996 -10.70 -19.68 2.93
CA PHE A 996 -10.05 -18.49 2.36
C PHE A 996 -11.04 -17.35 2.24
N VAL A 997 -10.63 -16.14 2.63
CA VAL A 997 -11.42 -14.91 2.44
C VAL A 997 -10.56 -13.75 1.99
N ASN A 998 -11.09 -12.93 1.07
CA ASN A 998 -10.35 -11.86 0.43
C ASN A 998 -10.51 -10.52 1.19
N LYS A 999 -9.39 -9.92 1.64
CA LYS A 999 -9.35 -8.64 2.38
C LYS A 999 -9.26 -7.39 1.51
N ASP A 1000 -9.26 -7.52 0.19
CA ASP A 1000 -9.32 -6.34 -0.70
C ASP A 1000 -10.66 -5.61 -0.52
N GLU A 1001 -10.61 -4.29 -0.32
CA GLU A 1001 -11.76 -3.49 0.11
C GLU A 1001 -12.96 -3.61 -0.86
N ASN A 1002 -14.16 -3.84 -0.31
CA ASN A 1002 -15.40 -4.10 -1.05
C ASN A 1002 -15.39 -5.35 -1.96
N TYR A 1003 -14.35 -6.21 -1.92
CA TYR A 1003 -14.22 -7.40 -2.77
C TYR A 1003 -14.02 -8.70 -1.94
N HIS A 1004 -14.90 -8.89 -0.95
CA HIS A 1004 -14.81 -9.94 0.07
C HIS A 1004 -15.43 -11.26 -0.36
N TRP A 1005 -14.86 -11.90 -1.40
CA TRP A 1005 -15.23 -13.27 -1.75
C TRP A 1005 -14.65 -14.30 -0.77
N VAL A 1006 -15.36 -15.42 -0.62
CA VAL A 1006 -15.01 -16.55 0.26
C VAL A 1006 -14.84 -17.81 -0.59
N ALA A 1007 -13.85 -18.64 -0.28
CA ALA A 1007 -13.65 -19.95 -0.90
C ALA A 1007 -13.30 -20.99 0.17
N ILE A 1008 -13.95 -22.16 0.12
CA ILE A 1008 -13.65 -23.28 1.02
C ILE A 1008 -12.97 -24.38 0.22
N ILE A 1009 -11.88 -24.92 0.76
CA ILE A 1009 -11.07 -25.96 0.13
C ILE A 1009 -10.89 -27.11 1.11
N GLU A 1010 -11.47 -28.27 0.79
CA GLU A 1010 -11.22 -29.53 1.49
C GLU A 1010 -9.81 -30.04 1.16
N ALA A 1011 -9.06 -30.48 2.17
CA ALA A 1011 -7.78 -31.16 1.96
C ALA A 1011 -8.06 -32.60 1.47
N SER A 1012 -7.64 -32.94 0.25
CA SER A 1012 -7.79 -34.31 -0.26
C SER A 1012 -6.88 -35.28 0.49
N THR A 1013 -7.25 -36.57 0.52
CA THR A 1013 -6.45 -37.62 1.17
C THR A 1013 -5.02 -37.69 0.61
N GLU A 1014 -4.84 -37.48 -0.70
CA GLU A 1014 -3.54 -37.44 -1.37
C GLU A 1014 -2.70 -36.21 -0.95
N LEU A 1015 -3.36 -35.07 -0.70
CA LEU A 1015 -2.70 -33.83 -0.25
C LEU A 1015 -2.31 -33.90 1.23
N LEU A 1016 -3.12 -34.56 2.05
CA LEU A 1016 -2.80 -34.86 3.45
C LEU A 1016 -1.70 -35.93 3.54
N GLU A 1017 -1.70 -36.96 2.70
CA GLU A 1017 -0.62 -37.96 2.62
C GLU A 1017 0.71 -37.32 2.23
N LEU A 1018 0.72 -36.43 1.22
CA LEU A 1018 1.89 -35.62 0.88
C LEU A 1018 2.37 -34.80 2.10
N GLY A 1019 1.47 -34.02 2.71
CA GLY A 1019 1.79 -33.21 3.88
C GLY A 1019 2.33 -34.02 5.06
N MET A 1020 1.82 -35.24 5.27
CA MET A 1020 2.25 -36.17 6.32
C MET A 1020 3.64 -36.75 6.05
N LEU A 1021 3.93 -37.14 4.80
CA LEU A 1021 5.26 -37.62 4.42
C LEU A 1021 6.32 -36.51 4.54
N GLU A 1022 5.96 -35.27 4.21
CA GLU A 1022 6.82 -34.10 4.37
C GLU A 1022 7.00 -33.69 5.84
N TYR A 1023 5.94 -33.74 6.66
CA TYR A 1023 6.00 -33.59 8.11
C TYR A 1023 6.95 -34.61 8.74
N ARG A 1024 6.75 -35.91 8.52
CA ARG A 1024 7.59 -37.00 9.07
C ARG A 1024 9.04 -36.93 8.60
N LYS A 1025 9.29 -36.58 7.33
CA LYS A 1025 10.65 -36.30 6.82
C LYS A 1025 11.32 -35.18 7.61
N THR A 1026 10.57 -34.11 7.92
CA THR A 1026 11.09 -32.94 8.65
C THR A 1026 11.29 -33.25 10.14
N MET A 1027 10.36 -33.95 10.78
CA MET A 1027 10.48 -34.36 12.19
C MET A 1027 11.70 -35.26 12.42
N ARG A 1028 11.93 -36.28 11.56
CA ARG A 1028 13.16 -37.09 11.61
C ARG A 1028 14.44 -36.26 11.45
N ALA A 1029 14.41 -35.22 10.62
CA ALA A 1029 15.54 -34.33 10.43
C ALA A 1029 15.80 -33.46 11.68
N ILE A 1030 14.74 -32.97 12.34
CA ILE A 1030 14.82 -32.25 13.62
C ILE A 1030 15.33 -33.18 14.74
N ALA A 1031 14.82 -34.41 14.84
CA ALA A 1031 15.24 -35.39 15.83
C ALA A 1031 16.74 -35.72 15.70
N ASN A 1032 17.20 -36.01 14.49
CA ASN A 1032 18.63 -36.20 14.22
C ASN A 1032 19.45 -34.95 14.61
N GLY A 1033 18.96 -33.74 14.35
CA GLY A 1033 19.63 -32.50 14.76
C GLY A 1033 19.77 -32.36 16.28
N PHE A 1034 18.77 -32.80 17.05
CA PHE A 1034 18.87 -32.88 18.52
C PHE A 1034 19.82 -33.99 19.00
N ASP A 1035 19.78 -35.17 18.36
CA ASP A 1035 20.62 -36.33 18.74
C ASP A 1035 22.11 -36.13 18.44
N THR A 1036 22.46 -35.51 17.30
CA THR A 1036 23.86 -35.32 16.87
C THR A 1036 24.40 -33.91 17.15
N GLY A 1037 23.52 -32.92 17.32
CA GLY A 1037 23.89 -31.50 17.33
C GLY A 1037 24.19 -30.93 15.94
N GLU A 1038 23.98 -31.69 14.86
CA GLU A 1038 24.26 -31.25 13.49
C GLU A 1038 23.03 -30.60 12.85
N TRP A 1039 23.09 -29.28 12.65
CA TRP A 1039 22.02 -28.48 12.06
C TRP A 1039 22.45 -27.97 10.67
N PRO A 1040 22.33 -28.78 9.60
CA PRO A 1040 22.86 -28.45 8.28
C PRO A 1040 22.26 -27.19 7.66
N ALA A 1041 23.11 -26.49 6.92
CA ALA A 1041 22.75 -25.33 6.11
C ALA A 1041 21.77 -25.71 4.96
N PRO A 1042 21.05 -24.73 4.36
CA PRO A 1042 20.13 -24.99 3.24
C PRO A 1042 20.77 -25.67 2.02
N ILE A 1043 22.08 -25.50 1.84
CA ILE A 1043 22.88 -26.12 0.77
C ILE A 1043 24.09 -26.76 1.46
N THR A 1044 24.26 -28.07 1.31
CA THR A 1044 25.32 -28.87 1.96
C THR A 1044 26.40 -29.35 1.00
N GLU A 1045 26.16 -29.29 -0.32
CA GLU A 1045 27.02 -29.85 -1.36
C GLU A 1045 27.22 -28.85 -2.51
N ASP A 1046 28.40 -28.88 -3.14
CA ASP A 1046 28.66 -28.15 -4.39
C ASP A 1046 27.88 -28.81 -5.53
N TYR A 1047 26.84 -28.15 -6.04
CA TYR A 1047 26.00 -28.66 -7.12
C TYR A 1047 26.28 -27.97 -8.47
N THR A 1048 25.89 -28.62 -9.57
CA THR A 1048 25.86 -28.01 -10.91
C THR A 1048 24.43 -27.54 -11.20
N ASP A 1049 24.26 -26.32 -11.69
CA ASP A 1049 22.96 -25.78 -12.08
C ASP A 1049 22.43 -26.54 -13.31
N GLU A 1050 21.27 -27.19 -13.18
CA GLU A 1050 20.63 -27.98 -14.23
C GLU A 1050 19.32 -27.32 -14.69
N LEU A 1051 19.01 -27.47 -15.98
CA LEU A 1051 17.77 -26.93 -16.53
C LEU A 1051 16.56 -27.63 -15.91
N ASN A 1052 15.63 -26.85 -15.38
CA ASN A 1052 14.34 -27.34 -14.90
C ASN A 1052 13.48 -27.90 -16.06
N ASP A 1053 12.43 -28.64 -15.71
CA ASP A 1053 11.52 -29.31 -16.64
C ASP A 1053 10.94 -28.42 -17.76
N PHE A 1054 10.73 -27.13 -17.51
CA PHE A 1054 10.27 -26.17 -18.51
C PHE A 1054 11.40 -25.78 -19.48
N ASP A 1055 12.59 -25.47 -18.96
CA ASP A 1055 13.75 -25.11 -19.77
C ASP A 1055 14.34 -26.31 -20.53
N VAL A 1056 14.22 -27.54 -20.03
CA VAL A 1056 14.51 -28.77 -20.78
C VAL A 1056 13.58 -28.88 -21.99
N ARG A 1057 12.26 -28.76 -21.80
CA ARG A 1057 11.29 -28.82 -22.89
C ARG A 1057 11.47 -27.67 -23.89
N ARG A 1058 11.90 -26.50 -23.43
CA ARG A 1058 12.26 -25.36 -24.28
C ARG A 1058 13.54 -25.62 -25.08
N LEU A 1059 14.57 -26.17 -24.45
CA LEU A 1059 15.81 -26.59 -25.12
C LEU A 1059 15.54 -27.69 -26.16
N GLU A 1060 14.66 -28.64 -25.87
CA GLU A 1060 14.20 -29.64 -26.84
C GLU A 1060 13.42 -29.01 -27.99
N ALA A 1061 12.47 -28.10 -27.70
CA ALA A 1061 11.73 -27.39 -28.73
C ALA A 1061 12.67 -26.61 -29.67
N LEU A 1062 13.71 -25.96 -29.14
CA LEU A 1062 14.73 -25.26 -29.91
C LEU A 1062 15.64 -26.23 -30.68
N ARG A 1063 16.05 -27.36 -30.09
CA ARG A 1063 16.81 -28.43 -30.77
C ARG A 1063 16.04 -29.10 -31.93
N VAL A 1064 14.71 -29.02 -31.93
CA VAL A 1064 13.85 -29.49 -33.03
C VAL A 1064 13.62 -28.41 -34.11
N GLN A 1065 14.05 -27.17 -33.86
CA GLN A 1065 13.96 -26.04 -34.80
C GLN A 1065 15.30 -25.70 -35.48
N ALA A 1066 16.41 -26.24 -34.98
CA ALA A 1066 17.78 -26.08 -35.48
C ALA A 1066 18.21 -27.22 -36.42
#